data_AF-A0A4E0RZ21-F1
#
_entry.id   AF-A0A4E0RZ21-F1
#
_cell.length_a   1.000
_cell.length_b   1.000
_cell.length_c   1.000
_cell.angle_alpha   90.00
_cell.angle_beta   90.00
_cell.angle_gamma   90.00
#
_symmetry.space_group_name_H-M   'P 1'
#
loop_
_entity.id
_entity.type
_entity.pdbx_description
1 polymer ?
#
loop_
_entity_poly.entity_id
_entity_poly.type
_entity_poly.pdbx_seq_one_letter_code
_entity_poly.pdbx_strand_id
1 'polypeptide(L)'
;MYRFAGGVLMLQFCPDNQSLVHPWVNNGLNRCFADTLSTTILSILIVLPGCWVNYSLKKHGRLLTDSLRQNSKLWAAHQAICWLIATLLFVQSIVFAFARAAEHVYGFLIYAVMVNPLLWVFSIILLRMDCKRQILQSQYRHHNPVLLCFWSGSLVCSFIPLVSIRSSDWWWSMSSSLDISEFIIWLLLTISVILVFVLGWIAPGLARSPDAYSFLQSEQLSDDQSPADSSQPKARGWSQAFRRAKLVAAFIWPRDDRFVQLRVLICVVLLVVGRLVNVYTPIFYKQVVDSLTFSVNGTHVNHTGILETTNDFTQRIVRGLFGANGLVFRWDYVLEFMGLRFLQGMGGVGGGLISALRMQLWVAVDQYSSRELSVVLFAHLQNLSLQWHLSRKTGEMLRIMDRGTASISNVLSYLVFNIIPTVLDIIIGVIYFVMVFNFWYGLLVFVTMAVYMAIPTHSLVFPLIIIVLQHFWSTLLSRFSGLTIVITQWRVKYRRAMNRADNQKSTKAVDALLNFETVKYFNAEQFEVERFRQAFVDFQQCEWLSQTTLNTLNLAQTFIITLGLLIGTMICARDVVLDRLTVGDFVLFNTYILQLYSPLSLFGTYYRLLQTSVVDMENMFELLDIRSDLTDDPDAPNLVINGGSIEFKNVCFHYTAERPILKNISFKVPGGRTVALVGQSGAGKSTIVRILFRFYDVTAGEILIDGQNIAHVTQNSLRRAIGVVPQDTVLFNDTIRYNIHYGRLDATEDEVRRAAVKADIHDRISEFPQAYDTIVGERGLKLSGGEKQRVAIARNFLKDPRILMLDEATSALDTATERNIQASLNDIACNRSTLVVAHRLSTIIHADEILMMHQGEIIERGTHAELLTIPNGCYAALWRAQSEAQSTEIDSPSELPNFDAATDEPMRV
;
A
#
# COMPACT_ATOMS: atom_id res chain seq x y z
N MET A 1 27.99 -25.04 75.11
CA MET A 1 27.42 -26.36 75.43
C MET A 1 25.93 -26.17 75.74
N TYR A 2 25.06 -26.18 74.73
CA TYR A 2 23.61 -26.39 74.89
C TYR A 2 23.14 -27.22 73.69
N ARG A 3 22.56 -28.39 74.00
CA ARG A 3 22.20 -29.46 73.07
C ARG A 3 20.89 -29.14 72.35
N PHE A 4 20.90 -29.33 71.04
CA PHE A 4 19.72 -29.62 70.21
C PHE A 4 19.00 -30.86 70.76
N ALA A 5 17.71 -30.74 71.07
CA ALA A 5 16.80 -31.87 71.13
C ALA A 5 16.24 -32.08 69.71
N GLY A 6 16.31 -33.32 69.23
CA GLY A 6 16.11 -33.69 67.84
C GLY A 6 14.73 -33.35 67.27
N GLY A 7 14.75 -32.60 66.19
CA GLY A 7 13.72 -32.55 65.15
C GLY A 7 14.43 -32.19 63.85
N VAL A 8 14.36 -33.05 62.84
CA VAL A 8 14.74 -32.64 61.48
C VAL A 8 13.84 -31.46 61.15
N LEU A 9 14.44 -30.28 60.91
CA LEU A 9 13.72 -29.09 60.49
C LEU A 9 13.29 -29.33 59.04
N MET A 10 12.22 -30.11 58.86
CA MET A 10 11.55 -30.29 57.58
C MET A 10 11.01 -28.91 57.19
N LEU A 11 11.73 -28.20 56.32
CA LEU A 11 11.24 -26.99 55.66
C LEU A 11 10.03 -27.37 54.81
N GLN A 12 8.84 -27.29 55.39
CA GLN A 12 7.60 -27.42 54.63
C GLN A 12 7.48 -26.25 53.66
N PHE A 13 7.21 -26.55 52.38
CA PHE A 13 7.13 -25.52 51.35
C PHE A 13 5.86 -24.68 51.49
N CYS A 14 4.72 -25.28 51.85
CA CYS A 14 3.46 -24.60 52.19
C CYS A 14 3.02 -24.94 53.63
N PRO A 15 2.18 -24.10 54.27
CA PRO A 15 1.52 -24.42 55.55
C PRO A 15 0.63 -25.66 55.48
N ASP A 16 0.42 -26.37 56.59
CA ASP A 16 -0.39 -27.61 56.63
C ASP A 16 -1.84 -27.43 56.13
N ASN A 17 -2.41 -26.23 56.26
CA ASN A 17 -3.76 -25.89 55.76
C ASN A 17 -3.80 -25.51 54.27
N GLN A 18 -2.66 -25.49 53.58
CA GLN A 18 -2.49 -24.93 52.25
C GLN A 18 -1.65 -25.87 51.37
N SER A 19 -2.09 -26.10 50.13
CA SER A 19 -1.32 -26.92 49.18
C SER A 19 -1.16 -26.23 47.84
N LEU A 20 -0.12 -26.64 47.08
CA LEU A 20 0.07 -26.24 45.68
C LEU A 20 -0.97 -26.89 44.75
N VAL A 21 -1.61 -27.97 45.18
CA VAL A 21 -2.54 -28.77 44.37
C VAL A 21 -3.97 -28.25 44.46
N HIS A 22 -4.35 -27.68 45.61
CA HIS A 22 -5.66 -27.07 45.82
C HIS A 22 -5.54 -25.53 45.79
N PRO A 23 -5.77 -24.89 44.63
CA PRO A 23 -5.56 -23.46 44.47
C PRO A 23 -6.62 -22.61 45.17
N TRP A 24 -7.83 -23.14 45.42
CA TRP A 24 -8.95 -22.41 46.01
C TRP A 24 -9.27 -22.92 47.42
N VAL A 25 -9.02 -22.09 48.44
CA VAL A 25 -9.23 -22.41 49.87
C VAL A 25 -9.77 -21.15 50.57
N ASN A 26 -10.66 -21.28 51.55
CA ASN A 26 -11.23 -20.14 52.30
C ASN A 26 -11.78 -19.01 51.41
N ASN A 27 -12.62 -19.33 50.42
CA ASN A 27 -13.24 -18.36 49.51
C ASN A 27 -12.25 -17.45 48.72
N GLY A 28 -11.05 -17.94 48.44
CA GLY A 28 -10.11 -17.28 47.52
C GLY A 28 -8.94 -18.17 47.12
N LEU A 29 -7.98 -17.56 46.42
CA LEU A 29 -6.74 -18.23 46.03
C LEU A 29 -5.81 -18.36 47.23
N ASN A 30 -5.29 -19.57 47.41
CA ASN A 30 -4.24 -19.84 48.39
C ASN A 30 -2.96 -19.03 48.03
N ARG A 31 -2.43 -18.29 49.01
CA ARG A 31 -1.18 -17.51 48.88
C ARG A 31 0.02 -18.37 48.45
N CYS A 32 0.18 -19.57 49.01
CA CYS A 32 1.29 -20.46 48.63
C CYS A 32 1.27 -20.79 47.12
N PHE A 33 0.07 -21.00 46.55
CA PHE A 33 -0.11 -21.25 45.11
C PHE A 33 0.08 -19.97 44.29
N ALA A 34 -0.58 -18.87 44.66
CA ALA A 34 -0.57 -17.62 43.91
C ALA A 34 0.83 -16.99 43.81
N ASP A 35 1.55 -16.91 44.92
CA ASP A 35 2.87 -16.26 44.98
C ASP A 35 3.94 -17.13 44.31
N THR A 36 3.87 -18.46 44.46
CA THR A 36 4.78 -19.39 43.78
C THR A 36 4.58 -19.37 42.26
N LEU A 37 3.33 -19.42 41.81
CA LEU A 37 2.99 -19.44 40.39
C LEU A 37 3.36 -18.11 39.70
N SER A 38 2.98 -16.98 40.29
CA SER A 38 3.28 -15.65 39.75
C SER A 38 4.79 -15.41 39.65
N THR A 39 5.55 -15.69 40.72
CA THR A 39 7.01 -15.56 40.74
C THR A 39 7.67 -16.44 39.68
N THR A 40 7.17 -17.67 39.48
CA THR A 40 7.71 -18.61 38.49
C THR A 40 7.39 -18.17 37.06
N ILE A 41 6.17 -17.73 36.77
CA ILE A 41 5.77 -17.21 35.46
C ILE A 41 6.59 -15.97 35.10
N LEU A 42 6.71 -15.01 36.02
CA LEU A 42 7.51 -13.80 35.81
C LEU A 42 8.99 -14.12 35.57
N SER A 43 9.53 -15.13 36.26
CA SER A 43 10.89 -15.62 36.04
C SER A 43 11.08 -16.18 34.63
N ILE A 44 10.16 -17.01 34.16
CA ILE A 44 10.21 -17.59 32.80
C ILE A 44 10.10 -16.50 31.72
N LEU A 45 9.21 -15.51 31.92
CA LEU A 45 8.98 -14.44 30.97
C LEU A 45 10.20 -13.55 30.74
N ILE A 46 11.02 -13.32 31.78
CA ILE A 46 12.15 -12.39 31.69
C ILE A 46 13.51 -13.07 31.55
N VAL A 47 13.80 -14.15 32.28
CA VAL A 47 15.17 -14.66 32.41
C VAL A 47 15.67 -15.27 31.10
N LEU A 48 14.98 -16.26 30.54
CA LEU A 48 15.44 -16.92 29.31
C LEU A 48 15.40 -15.98 28.08
N PRO A 49 14.27 -15.30 27.79
CA PRO A 49 14.21 -14.41 26.63
C PRO A 49 15.10 -13.18 26.81
N GLY A 50 15.21 -12.66 28.04
CA GLY A 50 16.05 -11.52 28.36
C GLY A 50 17.54 -11.80 28.23
N CYS A 51 18.01 -12.98 28.66
CA CYS A 51 19.38 -13.42 28.42
C CYS A 51 19.68 -13.53 26.91
N TRP A 52 18.76 -14.06 26.12
CA TRP A 52 18.90 -14.16 24.67
C TRP A 52 18.95 -12.78 23.99
N VAL A 53 18.04 -11.87 24.38
CA VAL A 53 18.03 -10.47 23.92
C VAL A 53 19.35 -9.77 24.26
N ASN A 54 19.82 -9.91 25.49
CA ASN A 54 21.08 -9.33 25.94
C ASN A 54 22.26 -9.86 25.11
N TYR A 55 22.31 -11.17 24.87
CA TYR A 55 23.31 -11.78 24.01
C TYR A 55 23.25 -11.23 22.57
N SER A 56 22.04 -11.15 21.99
CA SER A 56 21.84 -10.65 20.63
C SER A 56 22.24 -9.17 20.48
N LEU A 57 21.84 -8.31 21.42
CA LEU A 57 22.22 -6.90 21.46
C LEU A 57 23.72 -6.72 21.70
N LYS A 58 24.36 -7.62 22.46
CA LYS A 58 25.81 -7.59 22.64
C LYS A 58 26.58 -7.95 21.38
N LYS A 59 26.09 -8.94 20.63
CA LYS A 59 26.75 -9.49 19.44
C LYS A 59 26.49 -8.65 18.17
N HIS A 60 25.25 -8.17 17.99
CA HIS A 60 24.81 -7.52 16.75
C HIS A 60 24.46 -6.04 16.92
N GLY A 61 24.25 -5.54 18.15
CA GLY A 61 23.89 -4.15 18.40
C GLY A 61 25.10 -3.21 18.35
N ARG A 62 24.95 -2.08 17.65
CA ARG A 62 25.96 -1.00 17.67
C ARG A 62 25.68 -0.04 18.82
N LEU A 63 26.75 0.53 19.39
CA LEU A 63 26.64 1.53 20.45
C LEU A 63 26.14 2.85 19.84
N LEU A 64 25.07 3.44 20.40
CA LEU A 64 24.65 4.77 19.98
C LEU A 64 25.61 5.83 20.54
N THR A 65 26.04 6.76 19.68
CA THR A 65 26.85 7.93 20.04
C THR A 65 26.04 8.88 20.94
N ASP A 66 26.68 9.54 21.91
CA ASP A 66 26.01 10.37 22.93
C ASP A 66 25.16 11.52 22.36
N SER A 67 25.39 11.96 21.11
CA SER A 67 24.62 13.01 20.43
C SER A 67 23.18 12.61 20.07
N LEU A 68 22.88 11.31 19.88
CA LEU A 68 21.53 10.81 19.58
C LEU A 68 20.74 10.45 20.85
N ARG A 69 21.37 10.55 22.03
CA ARG A 69 20.79 10.16 23.31
C ARG A 69 19.88 11.26 23.84
N GLN A 70 18.57 11.08 23.70
CA GLN A 70 17.60 11.99 24.34
C GLN A 70 17.57 11.74 25.85
N ASN A 71 18.22 12.61 26.63
CA ASN A 71 18.12 12.63 28.09
C ASN A 71 16.75 13.18 28.52
N SER A 72 15.70 12.38 28.38
CA SER A 72 14.38 12.75 28.87
C SER A 72 14.30 12.56 30.39
N LYS A 73 13.72 13.54 31.11
CA LYS A 73 13.42 13.41 32.55
C LYS A 73 12.51 12.20 32.84
N LEU A 74 11.69 11.82 31.85
CA LEU A 74 10.79 10.66 31.88
C LEU A 74 11.56 9.32 31.92
N TRP A 75 12.70 9.21 31.24
CA TRP A 75 13.55 8.02 31.30
C TRP A 75 14.16 7.81 32.69
N ALA A 76 14.64 8.90 33.31
CA ALA A 76 15.16 8.86 34.68
C ALA A 76 14.06 8.48 35.69
N ALA A 77 12.85 9.04 35.52
CA ALA A 77 11.68 8.68 36.32
C ALA A 77 11.32 7.19 36.17
N HIS A 78 11.29 6.67 34.93
CA HIS A 78 10.98 5.27 34.66
C HIS A 78 11.95 4.31 35.37
N GLN A 79 13.25 4.60 35.34
CA GLN A 79 14.26 3.80 36.06
C GLN A 79 14.10 3.91 37.59
N ALA A 80 13.79 5.10 38.11
CA ALA A 80 13.57 5.31 39.54
C ALA A 80 12.36 4.52 40.07
N ILE A 81 11.27 4.46 39.30
CA ILE A 81 10.07 3.70 39.67
C ILE A 81 10.36 2.18 39.67
N CYS A 82 11.14 1.67 38.72
CA CYS A 82 11.54 0.25 38.73
C CYS A 82 12.37 -0.11 39.98
N TRP A 83 13.25 0.79 40.43
CA TRP A 83 13.99 0.61 41.69
C TRP A 83 13.07 0.68 42.91
N LEU A 84 12.10 1.59 42.92
CA LEU A 84 11.08 1.70 43.96
C LEU A 84 10.26 0.40 44.08
N ILE A 85 9.92 -0.23 42.96
CA ILE A 85 9.19 -1.51 42.97
C ILE A 85 10.04 -2.63 43.58
N ALA A 86 11.32 -2.73 43.19
CA ALA A 86 12.23 -3.73 43.75
C ALA A 86 12.40 -3.58 45.27
N THR A 87 12.47 -2.33 45.77
CA THR A 87 12.59 -2.06 47.21
C THR A 87 11.29 -2.32 47.96
N LEU A 88 10.13 -1.93 47.41
CA LEU A 88 8.83 -2.22 48.01
C LEU A 88 8.56 -3.72 48.12
N LEU A 89 8.91 -4.52 47.10
CA LEU A 89 8.81 -5.99 47.16
C LEU A 89 9.71 -6.60 48.24
N PHE A 90 10.92 -6.07 48.39
CA PHE A 90 11.84 -6.49 49.43
C PHE A 90 11.32 -6.15 50.84
N VAL A 91 10.79 -4.93 51.03
CA VAL A 91 10.17 -4.50 52.30
C VAL A 91 8.94 -5.33 52.63
N GLN A 92 8.04 -5.58 51.66
CA GLN A 92 6.87 -6.45 51.82
C GLN A 92 7.27 -7.84 52.33
N SER A 93 8.31 -8.39 51.72
CA SER A 93 8.85 -9.72 52.03
C SER A 93 9.43 -9.81 53.44
N ILE A 94 10.12 -8.75 53.91
CA ILE A 94 10.65 -8.67 55.27
C ILE A 94 9.53 -8.50 56.30
N VAL A 95 8.58 -7.59 56.05
CA VAL A 95 7.45 -7.37 56.95
C VAL A 95 6.68 -8.68 57.15
N PHE A 96 6.44 -9.43 56.07
CA PHE A 96 5.75 -10.71 56.14
C PHE A 96 6.57 -11.80 56.86
N ALA A 97 7.87 -11.90 56.58
CA ALA A 97 8.76 -12.89 57.20
C ALA A 97 8.98 -12.67 58.69
N PHE A 98 9.03 -11.42 59.17
CA PHE A 98 9.31 -11.11 60.58
C PHE A 98 8.07 -10.87 61.43
N ALA A 99 6.97 -10.34 60.87
CA ALA A 99 5.80 -9.95 61.66
C ALA A 99 4.74 -11.06 61.78
N ARG A 100 4.69 -12.03 60.85
CA ARG A 100 3.65 -13.09 60.80
C ARG A 100 4.16 -14.49 61.13
N ALA A 101 5.47 -14.74 61.04
CA ALA A 101 6.10 -16.04 61.28
C ALA A 101 6.83 -16.08 62.63
N ALA A 102 6.09 -16.08 63.75
CA ALA A 102 6.69 -16.22 65.08
C ALA A 102 7.13 -17.66 65.41
N GLU A 103 6.67 -18.68 64.67
CA GLU A 103 6.99 -20.10 64.98
C GLU A 103 7.54 -20.92 63.79
N HIS A 104 7.17 -20.67 62.52
CA HIS A 104 7.71 -21.40 61.35
C HIS A 104 7.83 -20.54 60.07
N VAL A 105 8.97 -20.67 59.35
CA VAL A 105 9.22 -20.03 58.05
C VAL A 105 8.99 -21.03 56.92
N TYR A 106 8.06 -20.72 56.00
CA TYR A 106 7.69 -21.60 54.88
C TYR A 106 8.56 -21.39 53.63
N GLY A 107 8.78 -22.46 52.86
CA GLY A 107 9.65 -22.45 51.68
C GLY A 107 9.20 -21.51 50.55
N PHE A 108 7.89 -21.37 50.29
CA PHE A 108 7.38 -20.48 49.24
C PHE A 108 7.70 -19.00 49.52
N LEU A 109 7.75 -18.63 50.80
CA LEU A 109 8.07 -17.27 51.22
C LEU A 109 9.53 -16.94 50.92
N ILE A 110 10.44 -17.85 51.26
CA ILE A 110 11.88 -17.72 50.96
C ILE A 110 12.09 -17.57 49.44
N TYR A 111 11.37 -18.36 48.65
CA TYR A 111 11.41 -18.28 47.19
C TYR A 111 10.97 -16.90 46.66
N ALA A 112 9.83 -16.39 47.13
CA ALA A 112 9.32 -15.08 46.73
C ALA A 112 10.25 -13.92 47.16
N VAL A 113 10.80 -13.98 48.38
CA VAL A 113 11.73 -12.97 48.95
C VAL A 113 13.00 -12.85 48.08
N MET A 114 13.55 -13.98 47.64
CA MET A 114 14.81 -14.01 46.90
C MET A 114 14.61 -13.68 45.42
N VAL A 115 13.58 -14.24 44.79
CA VAL A 115 13.45 -14.19 43.33
C VAL A 115 12.82 -12.88 42.85
N ASN A 116 11.75 -12.38 43.48
CA ASN A 116 10.99 -11.24 42.95
C ASN A 116 11.82 -9.93 42.83
N PRO A 117 12.61 -9.51 43.83
CA PRO A 117 13.46 -8.33 43.69
C PRO A 117 14.52 -8.49 42.59
N LEU A 118 15.07 -9.70 42.42
CA LEU A 118 16.08 -9.99 41.39
C LEU A 118 15.51 -9.86 39.97
N LEU A 119 14.25 -10.25 39.74
CA LEU A 119 13.59 -10.09 38.43
C LEU A 119 13.49 -8.61 38.02
N TRP A 120 13.18 -7.73 38.97
CA TRP A 120 13.12 -6.28 38.73
C TRP A 120 14.49 -5.67 38.51
N VAL A 121 15.52 -6.12 39.22
CA VAL A 121 16.92 -5.74 38.95
C VAL A 121 17.33 -6.16 37.53
N PHE A 122 16.94 -7.36 37.10
CA PHE A 122 17.20 -7.86 35.75
C PHE A 122 16.45 -7.05 34.67
N SER A 123 15.20 -6.65 34.93
CA SER A 123 14.44 -5.74 34.07
C SER A 123 15.16 -4.39 33.87
N ILE A 124 15.71 -3.81 34.94
CA ILE A 124 16.48 -2.55 34.86
C ILE A 124 17.76 -2.71 34.02
N ILE A 125 18.45 -3.84 34.14
CA ILE A 125 19.65 -4.12 33.34
C ILE A 125 19.30 -4.18 31.84
N LEU A 126 18.23 -4.90 31.50
CA LEU A 126 17.76 -5.00 30.11
C LEU A 126 17.33 -3.63 29.55
N LEU A 127 16.56 -2.86 30.32
CA LEU A 127 16.13 -1.52 29.94
C LEU A 127 17.32 -0.59 29.62
N ARG A 128 18.37 -0.61 30.45
CA ARG A 128 19.59 0.18 30.20
C ARG A 128 20.34 -0.28 28.96
N MET A 129 20.30 -1.57 28.64
CA MET A 129 20.96 -2.12 27.45
C MET A 129 20.23 -1.76 26.16
N ASP A 130 18.89 -1.85 26.18
CA ASP A 130 18.01 -1.51 25.06
C ASP A 130 18.17 -0.04 24.62
N CYS A 131 18.37 0.87 25.59
CA CYS A 131 18.66 2.28 25.29
C CYS A 131 20.11 2.58 24.85
N LYS A 132 21.07 1.69 25.13
CA LYS A 132 22.50 1.91 24.80
C LYS A 132 22.91 1.30 23.46
N ARG A 133 22.25 0.23 23.03
CA ARG A 133 22.59 -0.51 21.81
C ARG A 133 21.32 -0.77 21.00
N GLN A 134 21.37 -0.47 19.71
CA GLN A 134 20.24 -0.72 18.81
C GLN A 134 20.72 -1.49 17.57
N ILE A 135 19.84 -2.33 17.05
CA ILE A 135 20.05 -3.06 15.79
C ILE A 135 19.41 -2.20 14.69
N LEU A 136 20.19 -1.82 13.68
CA LEU A 136 19.80 -0.88 12.60
C LEU A 136 18.53 -1.30 11.81
N GLN A 137 18.09 -2.54 11.92
CA GLN A 137 16.89 -3.07 11.23
C GLN A 137 15.62 -3.08 12.07
N SER A 138 15.66 -2.80 13.39
CA SER A 138 14.44 -2.84 14.21
C SER A 138 13.65 -1.53 14.07
N GLN A 139 12.58 -1.54 13.27
CA GLN A 139 11.63 -0.43 13.07
C GLN A 139 10.74 -0.10 14.29
N TYR A 140 10.93 -0.76 15.43
CA TYR A 140 9.99 -0.65 16.55
C TYR A 140 10.17 0.68 17.32
N ARG A 141 9.07 1.43 17.47
CA ARG A 141 8.96 2.66 18.29
C ARG A 141 8.90 2.38 19.80
N HIS A 142 9.01 1.13 20.23
CA HIS A 142 8.77 0.67 21.59
C HIS A 142 9.96 -0.13 22.11
N HIS A 143 10.04 -0.26 23.44
CA HIS A 143 11.02 -1.12 24.10
C HIS A 143 10.90 -2.58 23.67
N ASN A 144 11.95 -3.35 23.93
CA ASN A 144 11.98 -4.78 23.64
C ASN A 144 10.70 -5.51 24.10
N PRO A 145 10.08 -6.37 23.27
CA PRO A 145 8.84 -7.07 23.62
C PRO A 145 8.97 -7.91 24.91
N VAL A 146 10.16 -8.41 25.24
CA VAL A 146 10.40 -9.15 26.49
C VAL A 146 10.13 -8.28 27.72
N LEU A 147 10.55 -7.01 27.71
CA LEU A 147 10.31 -6.07 28.80
C LEU A 147 8.83 -5.72 28.93
N LEU A 148 8.16 -5.49 27.80
CA LEU A 148 6.72 -5.22 27.78
C LEU A 148 5.92 -6.42 28.31
N CYS A 149 6.22 -7.64 27.86
CA CYS A 149 5.60 -8.87 28.36
C CYS A 149 5.83 -9.06 29.86
N PHE A 150 7.02 -8.75 30.38
CA PHE A 150 7.31 -8.82 31.80
C PHE A 150 6.50 -7.80 32.61
N TRP A 151 6.46 -6.53 32.19
CA TRP A 151 5.68 -5.50 32.90
C TRP A 151 4.18 -5.77 32.82
N SER A 152 3.66 -6.21 31.67
CA SER A 152 2.27 -6.65 31.53
C SER A 152 1.96 -7.84 32.43
N GLY A 153 2.83 -8.86 32.45
CA GLY A 153 2.70 -10.01 33.33
C GLY A 153 2.71 -9.61 34.81
N SER A 154 3.58 -8.68 35.19
CA SER A 154 3.66 -8.17 36.56
C SER A 154 2.44 -7.35 36.95
N LEU A 155 1.86 -6.60 36.00
CA LEU A 155 0.60 -5.90 36.21
C LEU A 155 -0.54 -6.88 36.44
N VAL A 156 -0.65 -7.93 35.63
CA VAL A 156 -1.65 -9.00 35.82
C VAL A 156 -1.48 -9.66 37.19
N CYS A 157 -0.25 -10.00 37.58
CA CYS A 157 0.02 -10.61 38.89
C CYS A 157 -0.35 -9.70 40.06
N SER A 158 -0.17 -8.38 39.93
CA SER A 158 -0.53 -7.41 40.97
C SER A 158 -2.03 -7.37 41.28
N PHE A 159 -2.88 -7.81 40.36
CA PHE A 159 -4.34 -7.86 40.52
C PHE A 159 -4.87 -9.21 41.03
N ILE A 160 -4.05 -10.27 41.11
CA ILE A 160 -4.45 -11.58 41.67
C ILE A 160 -5.11 -11.46 43.06
N PRO A 161 -4.65 -10.59 43.98
CA PRO A 161 -5.27 -10.43 45.30
C PRO A 161 -6.74 -9.96 45.25
N LEU A 162 -7.15 -9.26 44.19
CA LEU A 162 -8.55 -8.81 44.01
C LEU A 162 -9.52 -9.98 43.75
N VAL A 163 -9.03 -11.06 43.12
CA VAL A 163 -9.83 -12.27 42.90
C VAL A 163 -10.23 -12.92 44.23
N SER A 164 -9.46 -12.68 45.29
CA SER A 164 -9.62 -13.28 46.61
C SER A 164 -10.17 -12.31 47.65
N ILE A 165 -10.96 -11.30 47.23
CA ILE A 165 -11.47 -10.22 48.09
C ILE A 165 -12.26 -10.73 49.31
N ARG A 166 -12.85 -11.92 49.21
CA ARG A 166 -13.66 -12.55 50.27
C ARG A 166 -12.90 -13.54 51.13
N SER A 167 -11.60 -13.72 50.89
CA SER A 167 -10.77 -14.66 51.62
C SER A 167 -10.16 -14.04 52.87
N SER A 168 -10.16 -14.81 53.96
CA SER A 168 -9.52 -14.44 55.24
C SER A 168 -7.99 -14.55 55.22
N ASP A 169 -7.43 -15.21 54.21
CA ASP A 169 -5.99 -15.45 54.11
C ASP A 169 -5.23 -14.22 53.57
N TRP A 170 -5.98 -13.28 52.98
CA TRP A 170 -5.52 -12.01 52.44
C TRP A 170 -5.86 -10.86 53.40
N TRP A 171 -5.18 -9.73 53.25
CA TRP A 171 -5.30 -8.54 54.12
C TRP A 171 -6.66 -7.81 54.07
N TRP A 172 -7.66 -8.34 53.35
CA TRP A 172 -8.96 -7.68 53.10
C TRP A 172 -9.83 -7.52 54.35
N SER A 173 -9.65 -8.37 55.37
CA SER A 173 -10.40 -8.25 56.64
C SER A 173 -9.98 -7.06 57.51
N MET A 174 -8.80 -6.47 57.25
CA MET A 174 -8.21 -5.33 57.96
C MET A 174 -8.25 -5.44 59.50
N SER A 175 -8.18 -6.67 60.01
CA SER A 175 -8.35 -6.95 61.45
C SER A 175 -7.09 -6.69 62.27
N SER A 176 -5.92 -6.72 61.64
CA SER A 176 -4.61 -6.48 62.27
C SER A 176 -3.93 -5.25 61.68
N SER A 177 -3.12 -4.56 62.49
CA SER A 177 -2.22 -3.48 62.02
C SER A 177 -1.25 -3.97 60.93
N LEU A 178 -0.94 -5.28 60.94
CA LEU A 178 -0.12 -5.95 59.93
C LEU A 178 -0.85 -6.04 58.58
N ASP A 179 -2.15 -6.37 58.58
CA ASP A 179 -2.97 -6.42 57.36
C ASP A 179 -3.10 -5.03 56.72
N ILE A 180 -3.24 -3.97 57.54
CA ILE A 180 -3.25 -2.58 57.04
C ILE A 180 -1.93 -2.24 56.37
N SER A 181 -0.79 -2.64 56.94
CA SER A 181 0.53 -2.39 56.35
C SER A 181 0.75 -3.15 55.03
N GLU A 182 0.30 -4.42 54.94
CA GLU A 182 0.36 -5.21 53.72
C GLU A 182 -0.50 -4.59 52.60
N PHE A 183 -1.71 -4.12 52.94
CA PHE A 183 -2.60 -3.46 51.99
C PHE A 183 -1.99 -2.17 51.41
N ILE A 184 -1.37 -1.33 52.26
CA ILE A 184 -0.73 -0.08 51.82
C ILE A 184 0.46 -0.39 50.90
N ILE A 185 1.28 -1.38 51.24
CA ILE A 185 2.43 -1.78 50.41
C ILE A 185 1.95 -2.33 49.06
N TRP A 186 0.94 -3.19 49.06
CA TRP A 186 0.33 -3.71 47.83
C TRP A 186 -0.25 -2.59 46.95
N LEU A 187 -0.92 -1.61 47.53
CA LEU A 187 -1.50 -0.48 46.81
C LEU A 187 -0.40 0.36 46.12
N LEU A 188 0.67 0.70 46.86
CA LEU A 188 1.82 1.44 46.33
C LEU A 188 2.54 0.66 45.23
N LEU A 189 2.69 -0.66 45.40
CA LEU A 189 3.28 -1.55 44.41
C LEU A 189 2.45 -1.57 43.12
N THR A 190 1.13 -1.72 43.25
CA THR A 190 0.20 -1.78 42.10
C THR A 190 0.21 -0.48 41.30
N ILE A 191 0.15 0.68 41.98
CA ILE A 191 0.24 2.00 41.33
C ILE A 191 1.58 2.16 40.60
N SER A 192 2.69 1.74 41.24
CA SER A 192 4.03 1.84 40.65
C SER A 192 4.18 0.96 39.41
N VAL A 193 3.64 -0.27 39.43
CA VAL A 193 3.65 -1.19 38.28
C VAL A 193 2.80 -0.65 37.13
N ILE A 194 1.63 -0.06 37.39
CA ILE A 194 0.81 0.63 36.38
C ILE A 194 1.62 1.78 35.73
N LEU A 195 2.29 2.58 36.55
CA LEU A 195 3.08 3.72 36.07
C LEU A 195 4.26 3.25 35.18
N VAL A 196 4.94 2.17 35.55
CA VAL A 196 5.99 1.54 34.73
C VAL A 196 5.42 0.99 33.43
N PHE A 197 4.25 0.34 33.44
CA PHE A 197 3.63 -0.18 32.23
C PHE A 197 3.27 0.95 31.25
N VAL A 198 2.64 2.02 31.73
CA VAL A 198 2.28 3.18 30.90
C VAL A 198 3.53 3.86 30.34
N LEU A 199 4.54 4.10 31.18
CA LEU A 199 5.81 4.66 30.71
C LEU A 199 6.53 3.72 29.73
N GLY A 200 6.49 2.41 29.97
CA GLY A 200 7.08 1.40 29.09
C GLY A 200 6.44 1.38 27.71
N TRP A 201 5.13 1.65 27.61
CA TRP A 201 4.43 1.78 26.33
C TRP A 201 4.84 3.04 25.55
N ILE A 202 5.03 4.15 26.27
CA ILE A 202 5.47 5.44 25.71
C ILE A 202 6.96 5.39 25.26
N ALA A 203 7.73 4.50 25.88
CA ALA A 203 9.15 4.24 25.67
C ALA A 203 10.06 5.50 25.73
N PRO A 204 10.04 6.27 26.84
CA PRO A 204 10.83 7.48 26.99
C PRO A 204 12.33 7.12 27.02
N GLY A 205 13.11 7.62 26.06
CA GLY A 205 14.57 7.45 26.02
C GLY A 205 15.11 6.64 24.83
N LEU A 206 14.24 6.02 24.01
CA LEU A 206 14.64 5.56 22.69
C LEU A 206 14.82 6.75 21.75
N ALA A 207 15.88 6.74 20.94
CA ALA A 207 16.09 7.74 19.91
C ALA A 207 14.96 7.64 18.87
N ARG A 208 14.01 8.58 18.91
CA ARG A 208 13.07 8.79 17.82
C ARG A 208 13.88 9.47 16.72
N SER A 209 14.19 8.78 15.62
CA SER A 209 14.64 9.47 14.40
C SER A 209 13.41 9.99 13.67
N PRO A 210 13.09 11.29 13.67
CA PRO A 210 11.93 11.77 12.93
C PRO A 210 12.25 12.06 11.47
N ASP A 211 13.52 12.07 11.05
CA ASP A 211 13.89 12.91 9.89
C ASP A 211 14.55 12.20 8.68
N ALA A 212 14.67 10.86 8.66
CA ALA A 212 15.19 10.18 7.46
C ALA A 212 14.11 9.57 6.55
N TYR A 213 12.90 9.31 7.07
CA TYR A 213 11.86 8.58 6.34
C TYR A 213 10.53 9.35 6.23
N SER A 214 10.30 10.36 7.06
CA SER A 214 9.09 11.19 6.97
C SER A 214 9.05 12.04 5.70
N PHE A 215 10.21 12.42 5.16
CA PHE A 215 10.34 13.17 3.91
C PHE A 215 9.98 12.33 2.67
N LEU A 216 10.24 11.01 2.68
CA LEU A 216 9.94 10.11 1.56
C LEU A 216 8.46 9.68 1.54
N GLN A 217 7.77 9.72 2.67
CA GLN A 217 6.37 9.29 2.77
C GLN A 217 5.38 10.46 2.70
N SER A 218 5.81 11.68 3.04
CA SER A 218 4.98 12.87 2.85
C SER A 218 4.83 13.27 1.38
N GLU A 219 5.77 12.92 0.50
CA GLU A 219 5.68 13.24 -0.95
C GLU A 219 4.78 12.24 -1.72
N GLN A 220 4.47 11.07 -1.15
CA GLN A 220 3.57 10.08 -1.78
C GLN A 220 2.12 10.14 -1.28
N LEU A 221 1.85 10.79 -0.15
CA LEU A 221 0.49 10.84 0.44
C LEU A 221 -0.22 12.21 0.26
N SER A 222 0.44 13.23 -0.27
CA SER A 222 -0.14 14.58 -0.41
C SER A 222 -0.69 14.94 -1.79
N ASP A 223 -0.49 14.11 -2.83
CA ASP A 223 -0.93 14.43 -4.20
C ASP A 223 -2.20 13.68 -4.68
N ASP A 224 -2.83 12.89 -3.79
CA ASP A 224 -3.83 11.89 -4.21
C ASP A 224 -5.29 12.38 -4.22
N GLN A 225 -5.51 13.68 -4.43
CA GLN A 225 -6.84 14.18 -4.75
C GLN A 225 -6.75 15.08 -5.95
N SER A 226 -6.90 14.50 -7.15
CA SER A 226 -7.00 15.26 -8.38
C SER A 226 -7.73 14.62 -9.58
N PRO A 227 -8.23 15.33 -10.61
CA PRO A 227 -9.49 15.02 -11.30
C PRO A 227 -9.36 13.90 -12.33
N ALA A 228 -10.37 13.03 -12.44
CA ALA A 228 -10.58 12.23 -13.64
C ALA A 228 -11.76 12.82 -14.43
N ASP A 229 -11.51 13.25 -15.65
CA ASP A 229 -12.58 13.57 -16.60
C ASP A 229 -13.36 12.27 -16.87
N SER A 230 -14.67 12.30 -16.65
CA SER A 230 -15.53 11.12 -16.77
C SER A 230 -16.47 11.31 -17.95
N SER A 231 -15.95 11.11 -19.15
CA SER A 231 -16.78 10.59 -20.24
C SER A 231 -17.10 9.12 -19.91
N GLN A 232 -18.20 8.91 -19.19
CA GLN A 232 -18.65 7.57 -18.80
C GLN A 232 -18.94 6.71 -20.05
N PRO A 233 -18.28 5.56 -20.25
CA PRO A 233 -18.87 4.51 -21.07
C PRO A 233 -20.06 3.91 -20.31
N LYS A 234 -21.09 3.54 -21.05
CA LYS A 234 -22.28 2.85 -20.53
C LYS A 234 -21.84 1.62 -19.75
N ALA A 235 -22.36 1.47 -18.53
CA ALA A 235 -22.20 0.27 -17.70
C ALA A 235 -22.54 -0.99 -18.51
N ARG A 236 -21.53 -1.65 -19.06
CA ARG A 236 -21.61 -3.02 -19.52
C ARG A 236 -21.58 -3.88 -18.25
N GLY A 237 -22.58 -4.72 -18.08
CA GLY A 237 -22.89 -5.34 -16.78
C GLY A 237 -21.76 -6.18 -16.18
N TRP A 238 -21.86 -6.38 -14.86
CA TRP A 238 -20.99 -7.22 -14.00
C TRP A 238 -20.57 -8.57 -14.60
N SER A 239 -21.33 -9.13 -15.54
CA SER A 239 -20.96 -10.35 -16.26
C SER A 239 -19.67 -10.21 -17.08
N GLN A 240 -19.40 -9.04 -17.66
CA GLN A 240 -18.15 -8.77 -18.37
C GLN A 240 -16.98 -8.54 -17.41
N ALA A 241 -17.20 -7.77 -16.33
CA ALA A 241 -16.23 -7.60 -15.26
C ALA A 241 -15.81 -8.95 -14.63
N PHE A 242 -16.75 -9.86 -14.39
CA PHE A 242 -16.45 -11.18 -13.83
C PHE A 242 -15.75 -12.11 -14.83
N ARG A 243 -16.11 -12.05 -16.12
CA ARG A 243 -15.41 -12.79 -17.18
C ARG A 243 -13.96 -12.34 -17.33
N ARG A 244 -13.70 -11.04 -17.16
CA ARG A 244 -12.35 -10.45 -17.16
C ARG A 244 -11.60 -10.71 -15.85
N ALA A 245 -12.29 -10.75 -14.72
CA ALA A 245 -11.71 -11.16 -13.43
C ALA A 245 -11.14 -12.58 -13.46
N LYS A 246 -11.69 -13.48 -14.30
CA LYS A 246 -11.12 -14.82 -14.53
C LYS A 246 -9.71 -14.78 -15.13
N LEU A 247 -9.39 -13.78 -15.97
CA LEU A 247 -8.04 -13.59 -16.49
C LEU A 247 -7.08 -13.17 -15.37
N VAL A 248 -7.58 -12.38 -14.40
CA VAL A 248 -6.81 -11.97 -13.23
C VAL A 248 -6.60 -13.11 -12.23
N ALA A 249 -7.57 -14.02 -12.09
CA ALA A 249 -7.46 -15.18 -11.20
C ALA A 249 -6.18 -16.00 -11.45
N ALA A 250 -5.64 -15.99 -12.67
CA ALA A 250 -4.37 -16.62 -13.02
C ALA A 250 -3.14 -15.94 -12.37
N PHE A 251 -3.19 -14.64 -12.08
CA PHE A 251 -2.11 -13.90 -11.43
C PHE A 251 -2.08 -14.09 -9.91
N ILE A 252 -3.24 -14.37 -9.31
CA ILE A 252 -3.37 -14.68 -7.88
C ILE A 252 -2.92 -16.12 -7.58
N TRP A 253 -3.13 -17.01 -8.55
CA TRP A 253 -2.64 -18.39 -8.50
C TRP A 253 -1.53 -18.59 -9.55
N PRO A 254 -0.32 -18.04 -9.33
CA PRO A 254 0.77 -18.19 -10.27
C PRO A 254 1.18 -19.66 -10.36
N ARG A 255 1.37 -20.20 -11.57
CA ARG A 255 1.84 -21.59 -11.75
C ARG A 255 3.30 -21.77 -11.36
N ASP A 256 4.09 -20.69 -11.44
CA ASP A 256 5.54 -20.74 -11.34
C ASP A 256 6.05 -20.67 -9.89
N ASP A 257 5.31 -20.04 -8.97
CA ASP A 257 5.71 -19.88 -7.56
C ASP A 257 4.86 -20.74 -6.59
N ARG A 258 5.44 -21.86 -6.15
CA ARG A 258 4.80 -22.78 -5.18
C ARG A 258 4.67 -22.18 -3.78
N PHE A 259 5.52 -21.23 -3.38
CA PHE A 259 5.42 -20.59 -2.05
C PHE A 259 4.20 -19.68 -1.97
N VAL A 260 3.91 -18.93 -3.04
CA VAL A 260 2.69 -18.10 -3.13
C VAL A 260 1.44 -18.98 -3.11
N GLN A 261 1.43 -20.08 -3.87
CA GLN A 261 0.32 -21.05 -3.85
C GLN A 261 0.06 -21.61 -2.44
N LEU A 262 1.12 -22.00 -1.73
CA LEU A 262 1.01 -22.49 -0.35
C LEU A 262 0.41 -21.42 0.59
N ARG A 263 0.85 -20.16 0.47
CA ARG A 263 0.29 -19.04 1.26
C ARG A 263 -1.20 -18.84 0.98
N VAL A 264 -1.61 -18.88 -0.30
CA VAL A 264 -3.04 -18.79 -0.68
C VAL A 264 -3.83 -19.95 -0.07
N LEU A 265 -3.31 -21.19 -0.14
CA LEU A 265 -3.96 -22.35 0.43
C LEU A 265 -4.12 -22.24 1.96
N ILE A 266 -3.07 -21.80 2.67
CA ILE A 266 -3.13 -21.54 4.11
C ILE A 266 -4.16 -20.44 4.42
N CYS A 267 -4.22 -19.37 3.63
CA CYS A 267 -5.22 -18.31 3.80
C CYS A 267 -6.66 -18.84 3.65
N VAL A 268 -6.92 -19.73 2.68
CA VAL A 268 -8.22 -20.36 2.49
C VAL A 268 -8.56 -21.29 3.67
N VAL A 269 -7.61 -22.07 4.15
CA VAL A 269 -7.81 -22.92 5.35
C VAL A 269 -8.13 -22.06 6.57
N LEU A 270 -7.38 -20.98 6.82
CA LEU A 270 -7.64 -20.05 7.92
C LEU A 270 -9.01 -19.36 7.79
N LEU A 271 -9.47 -19.08 6.57
CA LEU A 271 -10.82 -18.55 6.33
C LEU A 271 -11.89 -19.54 6.80
N VAL A 272 -11.79 -20.81 6.40
CA VAL A 272 -12.74 -21.86 6.80
C VAL A 272 -12.70 -22.09 8.32
N VAL A 273 -11.52 -22.21 8.91
CA VAL A 273 -11.34 -22.37 10.36
C VAL A 273 -11.95 -21.18 11.10
N GLY A 274 -11.74 -19.95 10.62
CA GLY A 274 -12.33 -18.75 11.21
C GLY A 274 -13.87 -18.78 11.21
N ARG A 275 -14.50 -19.37 10.18
CA ARG A 275 -15.97 -19.54 10.15
C ARG A 275 -16.45 -20.60 11.13
N LEU A 276 -15.72 -21.71 11.27
CA LEU A 276 -16.04 -22.71 12.28
C LEU A 276 -15.95 -22.12 13.70
N VAL A 277 -14.84 -21.43 14.02
CA VAL A 277 -14.67 -20.74 15.31
C VAL A 277 -15.83 -19.77 15.58
N ASN A 278 -16.25 -19.00 14.56
CA ASN A 278 -17.39 -18.10 14.64
C ASN A 278 -18.70 -18.80 15.05
N VAL A 279 -18.95 -20.01 14.58
CA VAL A 279 -20.16 -20.79 14.92
C VAL A 279 -20.05 -21.40 16.32
N TYR A 280 -18.87 -21.91 16.70
CA TYR A 280 -18.67 -22.58 17.98
C TYR A 280 -18.59 -21.63 19.18
N THR A 281 -18.07 -20.40 19.02
CA THR A 281 -17.90 -19.49 20.17
C THR A 281 -19.21 -19.21 20.93
N PRO A 282 -20.35 -18.88 20.29
CA PRO A 282 -21.63 -18.72 20.99
C PRO A 282 -22.14 -20.00 21.66
N ILE A 283 -21.84 -21.17 21.08
CA ILE A 283 -22.28 -22.48 21.60
C ILE A 283 -21.58 -22.79 22.92
N PHE A 284 -20.26 -22.61 22.98
CA PHE A 284 -19.52 -22.77 24.24
C PHE A 284 -19.92 -21.74 25.27
N TYR A 285 -20.28 -20.52 24.84
CA TYR A 285 -20.80 -19.53 25.77
C TYR A 285 -22.14 -19.96 26.40
N LYS A 286 -23.04 -20.55 25.61
CA LYS A 286 -24.26 -21.19 26.13
C LYS A 286 -23.92 -22.25 27.17
N GLN A 287 -23.01 -23.17 26.87
CA GLN A 287 -22.66 -24.27 27.78
C GLN A 287 -22.08 -23.77 29.10
N VAL A 288 -21.28 -22.71 29.07
CA VAL A 288 -20.79 -22.04 30.28
C VAL A 288 -21.97 -21.54 31.11
N VAL A 289 -22.92 -20.83 30.49
CA VAL A 289 -24.10 -20.28 31.21
C VAL A 289 -25.00 -21.38 31.76
N ASP A 290 -25.29 -22.41 30.96
CA ASP A 290 -26.13 -23.54 31.39
C ASP A 290 -25.51 -24.31 32.55
N SER A 291 -24.18 -24.44 32.58
CA SER A 291 -23.46 -25.08 33.70
C SER A 291 -23.55 -24.31 35.02
N LEU A 292 -23.85 -23.00 34.94
CA LEU A 292 -23.99 -22.12 36.10
C LEU A 292 -25.45 -22.01 36.59
N THR A 293 -26.42 -22.47 35.81
CA THR A 293 -27.83 -22.49 36.19
C THR A 293 -28.21 -23.81 36.88
N PHE A 294 -28.80 -23.74 38.07
CA PHE A 294 -29.34 -24.91 38.77
C PHE A 294 -30.57 -25.45 38.04
N SER A 295 -30.58 -26.73 37.64
CA SER A 295 -31.81 -27.36 37.17
C SER A 295 -32.72 -27.65 38.37
N VAL A 296 -33.69 -26.77 38.62
CA VAL A 296 -34.79 -27.03 39.56
C VAL A 296 -35.89 -27.72 38.76
N ASN A 297 -35.80 -29.03 38.56
CA ASN A 297 -36.99 -29.82 38.31
C ASN A 297 -36.90 -31.15 39.05
N GLY A 298 -37.93 -31.38 39.86
CA GLY A 298 -37.97 -32.38 40.90
C GLY A 298 -37.96 -33.81 40.40
N THR A 299 -37.56 -34.67 41.33
CA THR A 299 -37.56 -36.14 41.34
C THR A 299 -36.44 -36.82 40.56
N HIS A 300 -35.50 -37.38 41.33
CA HIS A 300 -34.26 -38.08 40.96
C HIS A 300 -33.15 -37.20 40.37
N VAL A 301 -32.48 -36.48 41.26
CA VAL A 301 -31.08 -36.14 41.05
C VAL A 301 -30.26 -37.43 41.16
N ASN A 302 -30.06 -38.12 40.05
CA ASN A 302 -28.90 -39.00 39.91
C ASN A 302 -27.67 -38.09 39.86
N HIS A 303 -27.18 -37.72 41.05
CA HIS A 303 -25.85 -37.18 41.21
C HIS A 303 -24.88 -38.24 40.71
N THR A 304 -24.40 -38.07 39.49
CA THR A 304 -23.02 -38.24 39.04
C THR A 304 -23.03 -38.31 37.52
N GLY A 305 -22.86 -37.15 36.87
CA GLY A 305 -22.24 -37.10 35.54
C GLY A 305 -20.75 -37.40 35.64
N ILE A 306 -20.40 -38.50 36.31
CA ILE A 306 -19.08 -39.11 36.15
C ILE A 306 -19.21 -39.89 34.85
N LEU A 307 -18.39 -39.54 33.85
CA LEU A 307 -18.02 -40.50 32.82
C LEU A 307 -17.75 -41.83 33.54
N GLU A 308 -18.58 -42.85 33.33
CA GLU A 308 -18.23 -44.25 33.63
C GLU A 308 -17.00 -44.59 32.77
N THR A 309 -15.84 -44.09 33.21
CA THR A 309 -14.55 -44.63 32.84
C THR A 309 -14.26 -45.64 33.92
N THR A 310 -14.09 -46.89 33.50
CA THR A 310 -13.92 -48.11 34.29
C THR A 310 -12.69 -48.13 35.20
N ASN A 311 -12.02 -47.00 35.40
CA ASN A 311 -10.77 -46.91 36.15
C ASN A 311 -10.95 -46.06 37.41
N ASP A 312 -10.98 -46.74 38.55
CA ASP A 312 -11.02 -46.22 39.93
C ASP A 312 -9.92 -45.15 40.20
N PHE A 313 -8.80 -45.21 39.46
CA PHE A 313 -7.71 -44.25 39.53
C PHE A 313 -8.10 -42.86 38.97
N THR A 314 -8.77 -42.81 37.82
CA THR A 314 -9.18 -41.54 37.19
C THR A 314 -10.25 -40.85 38.04
N GLN A 315 -11.14 -41.64 38.64
CA GLN A 315 -12.18 -41.15 39.53
C GLN A 315 -11.62 -40.53 40.82
N ARG A 316 -10.54 -41.11 41.38
CA ARG A 316 -9.84 -40.57 42.56
C ARG A 316 -9.05 -39.30 42.25
N ILE A 317 -8.44 -39.19 41.07
CA ILE A 317 -7.76 -37.96 40.63
C ILE A 317 -8.76 -36.84 40.39
N VAL A 318 -9.88 -37.12 39.72
CA VAL A 318 -10.92 -36.11 39.43
C VAL A 318 -11.62 -35.66 40.71
N ARG A 319 -11.95 -36.58 41.63
CA ARG A 319 -12.45 -36.21 42.98
C ARG A 319 -11.42 -35.46 43.81
N GLY A 320 -10.14 -35.81 43.67
CA GLY A 320 -9.02 -35.16 44.35
C GLY A 320 -8.74 -33.74 43.86
N LEU A 321 -8.98 -33.42 42.58
CA LEU A 321 -8.75 -32.08 42.04
C LEU A 321 -9.93 -31.11 42.24
N PHE A 322 -11.17 -31.60 42.28
CA PHE A 322 -12.35 -30.73 42.13
C PHE A 322 -13.40 -30.81 43.25
N GLY A 323 -13.18 -31.61 44.30
CA GLY A 323 -14.05 -31.65 45.49
C GLY A 323 -15.37 -32.41 45.30
N ALA A 324 -15.94 -32.90 46.40
CA ALA A 324 -17.01 -33.91 46.37
C ALA A 324 -18.46 -33.38 46.44
N ASN A 325 -18.71 -32.11 46.81
CA ASN A 325 -20.07 -31.61 47.05
C ASN A 325 -20.27 -30.15 46.57
N GLY A 326 -21.28 -29.92 45.72
CA GLY A 326 -21.73 -28.59 45.28
C GLY A 326 -21.15 -28.16 43.93
N LEU A 327 -21.97 -27.56 43.06
CA LEU A 327 -21.67 -27.12 41.67
C LEU A 327 -20.18 -27.17 41.28
N VAL A 328 -19.80 -28.19 40.51
CA VAL A 328 -18.47 -28.24 39.90
C VAL A 328 -18.44 -27.20 38.78
N PHE A 329 -17.79 -26.07 39.03
CA PHE A 329 -17.54 -25.05 38.02
C PHE A 329 -16.76 -25.68 36.86
N ARG A 330 -17.38 -25.73 35.68
CA ARG A 330 -16.85 -26.38 34.46
C ARG A 330 -15.80 -25.51 33.78
N TRP A 331 -14.58 -25.52 34.35
CA TRP A 331 -13.43 -24.81 33.80
C TRP A 331 -13.06 -25.26 32.38
N ASP A 332 -13.41 -26.48 31.98
CA ASP A 332 -13.27 -27.01 30.63
C ASP A 332 -13.98 -26.11 29.60
N TYR A 333 -15.27 -25.81 29.80
CA TYR A 333 -16.03 -24.95 28.89
C TYR A 333 -15.52 -23.50 28.88
N VAL A 334 -15.09 -22.98 30.03
CA VAL A 334 -14.57 -21.62 30.13
C VAL A 334 -13.23 -21.49 29.40
N LEU A 335 -12.34 -22.47 29.54
CA LEU A 335 -11.04 -22.47 28.86
C LEU A 335 -11.20 -22.65 27.34
N GLU A 336 -12.10 -23.53 26.90
CA GLU A 336 -12.41 -23.72 25.47
C GLU A 336 -13.04 -22.45 24.87
N PHE A 337 -14.02 -21.84 25.55
CA PHE A 337 -14.58 -20.55 25.14
C PHE A 337 -13.51 -19.46 25.06
N MET A 338 -12.61 -19.37 26.04
CA MET A 338 -11.54 -18.37 26.05
C MET A 338 -10.52 -18.61 24.93
N GLY A 339 -10.19 -19.87 24.63
CA GLY A 339 -9.36 -20.25 23.48
C GLY A 339 -10.00 -19.87 22.14
N LEU A 340 -11.28 -20.17 21.95
CA LEU A 340 -12.03 -19.76 20.75
C LEU A 340 -12.15 -18.24 20.64
N ARG A 341 -12.37 -17.54 21.75
CA ARG A 341 -12.38 -16.07 21.80
C ARG A 341 -11.04 -15.46 21.44
N PHE A 342 -9.93 -16.07 21.84
CA PHE A 342 -8.60 -15.63 21.43
C PHE A 342 -8.37 -15.81 19.92
N LEU A 343 -8.81 -16.93 19.36
CA LEU A 343 -8.75 -17.18 17.92
C LEU A 343 -9.65 -16.23 17.11
N GLN A 344 -10.87 -15.98 17.60
CA GLN A 344 -11.88 -15.12 16.99
C GLN A 344 -11.57 -13.63 17.12
N GLY A 345 -11.01 -13.21 18.26
CA GLY A 345 -10.85 -11.82 18.67
C GLY A 345 -12.05 -11.29 19.47
N MET A 346 -11.90 -10.06 19.99
CA MET A 346 -12.97 -9.38 20.73
C MET A 346 -14.04 -8.93 19.73
N GLY A 347 -15.13 -9.72 19.67
CA GLY A 347 -16.28 -9.61 18.76
C GLY A 347 -16.44 -8.29 17.99
N GLY A 348 -16.27 -8.38 16.67
CA GLY A 348 -16.71 -7.36 15.71
C GLY A 348 -15.88 -6.06 15.62
N VAL A 349 -15.01 -5.75 16.57
CA VAL A 349 -14.25 -4.49 16.61
C VAL A 349 -12.74 -4.68 16.44
N GLY A 350 -12.23 -5.90 16.61
CA GLY A 350 -10.82 -6.24 16.34
C GLY A 350 -10.67 -7.63 15.74
N GLY A 351 -9.86 -7.76 14.69
CA GLY A 351 -9.56 -9.06 14.09
C GLY A 351 -8.85 -9.98 15.09
N GLY A 352 -9.35 -11.19 15.28
CA GLY A 352 -8.66 -12.22 16.07
C GLY A 352 -7.37 -12.72 15.45
N LEU A 353 -6.68 -13.62 16.16
CA LEU A 353 -5.41 -14.19 15.72
C LEU A 353 -5.50 -14.79 14.30
N ILE A 354 -6.59 -15.49 14.00
CA ILE A 354 -6.80 -16.11 12.68
C ILE A 354 -6.87 -15.04 11.58
N SER A 355 -7.61 -13.96 11.83
CA SER A 355 -7.76 -12.87 10.87
C SER A 355 -6.43 -12.14 10.65
N ALA A 356 -5.68 -11.90 11.72
CA ALA A 356 -4.37 -11.25 11.67
C ALA A 356 -3.33 -12.09 10.92
N LEU A 357 -3.24 -13.39 11.22
CA LEU A 357 -2.35 -14.32 10.51
C LEU A 357 -2.70 -14.42 9.03
N ARG A 358 -4.00 -14.53 8.71
CA ARG A 358 -4.49 -14.53 7.32
C ARG A 358 -4.11 -13.24 6.60
N MET A 359 -4.32 -12.08 7.23
CA MET A 359 -3.98 -10.79 6.62
C MET A 359 -2.48 -10.69 6.36
N GLN A 360 -1.64 -11.13 7.31
CA GLN A 360 -0.19 -11.15 7.15
C GLN A 360 0.28 -12.03 5.98
N LEU A 361 -0.30 -13.23 5.85
CA LEU A 361 0.00 -14.14 4.73
C LEU A 361 -0.48 -13.58 3.39
N TRP A 362 -1.63 -12.89 3.39
CA TRP A 362 -2.22 -12.32 2.18
C TRP A 362 -1.42 -11.15 1.60
N VAL A 363 -0.80 -10.31 2.45
CA VAL A 363 0.01 -9.16 1.97
C VAL A 363 1.04 -9.60 0.92
N ALA A 364 1.71 -10.73 1.11
CA ALA A 364 2.68 -11.18 0.12
C ALA A 364 2.06 -11.63 -1.22
N VAL A 365 0.85 -12.21 -1.18
CA VAL A 365 0.09 -12.60 -2.38
C VAL A 365 -0.37 -11.36 -3.14
N ASP A 366 -0.90 -10.38 -2.40
CA ASP A 366 -1.31 -9.07 -2.91
C ASP A 366 -0.16 -8.34 -3.64
N GLN A 367 1.00 -8.23 -2.98
CA GLN A 367 2.18 -7.57 -3.56
C GLN A 367 2.71 -8.28 -4.81
N TYR A 368 2.74 -9.62 -4.81
CA TYR A 368 3.11 -10.39 -6.00
C TYR A 368 2.16 -10.11 -7.16
N SER A 369 0.85 -10.21 -6.93
CA SER A 369 -0.16 -10.00 -7.96
C SER A 369 -0.13 -8.57 -8.50
N SER A 370 0.06 -7.57 -7.64
CA SER A 370 0.15 -6.17 -8.06
C SER A 370 1.39 -5.93 -8.93
N ARG A 371 2.57 -6.44 -8.53
CA ARG A 371 3.81 -6.31 -9.30
C ARG A 371 3.69 -6.91 -10.69
N GLU A 372 3.31 -8.18 -10.80
CA GLU A 372 3.25 -8.87 -12.10
C GLU A 372 2.28 -8.18 -13.06
N LEU A 373 1.11 -7.76 -12.54
CA LEU A 373 0.13 -7.06 -13.33
C LEU A 373 0.64 -5.69 -13.80
N SER A 374 1.27 -4.91 -12.93
CA SER A 374 1.87 -3.61 -13.29
C SER A 374 2.97 -3.76 -14.34
N VAL A 375 3.81 -4.80 -14.24
CA VAL A 375 4.88 -5.07 -15.22
C VAL A 375 4.30 -5.44 -16.58
N VAL A 376 3.30 -6.32 -16.62
CA VAL A 376 2.63 -6.71 -17.87
C VAL A 376 1.92 -5.52 -18.52
N LEU A 377 1.23 -4.70 -17.72
CA LEU A 377 0.59 -3.47 -18.20
C LEU A 377 1.60 -2.47 -18.75
N PHE A 378 2.68 -2.23 -18.01
CA PHE A 378 3.73 -1.30 -18.43
C PHE A 378 4.40 -1.76 -19.73
N ALA A 379 4.71 -3.06 -19.85
CA ALA A 379 5.22 -3.65 -21.08
C ALA A 379 4.24 -3.52 -22.25
N HIS A 380 2.94 -3.69 -22.00
CA HIS A 380 1.92 -3.47 -23.03
C HIS A 380 1.85 -2.01 -23.46
N LEU A 381 1.85 -1.06 -22.52
CA LEU A 381 1.83 0.38 -22.80
C LEU A 381 3.04 0.81 -23.64
N GLN A 382 4.24 0.27 -23.39
CA GLN A 382 5.45 0.57 -24.17
C GLN A 382 5.37 0.06 -25.63
N ASN A 383 4.50 -0.91 -25.92
CA ASN A 383 4.31 -1.46 -27.27
C ASN A 383 3.23 -0.73 -28.08
N LEU A 384 2.52 0.24 -27.47
CA LEU A 384 1.50 1.03 -28.17
C LEU A 384 2.13 2.05 -29.14
N SER A 385 1.34 2.51 -30.10
CA SER A 385 1.82 3.40 -31.16
C SER A 385 2.14 4.81 -30.61
N LEU A 386 3.10 5.49 -31.25
CA LEU A 386 3.50 6.85 -30.85
C LEU A 386 2.32 7.84 -30.90
N GLN A 387 1.41 7.69 -31.85
CA GLN A 387 0.19 8.51 -31.96
C GLN A 387 -0.69 8.38 -30.71
N TRP A 388 -0.82 7.17 -30.20
CA TRP A 388 -1.57 6.92 -28.97
C TRP A 388 -0.93 7.66 -27.79
N HIS A 389 0.41 7.62 -27.67
CA HIS A 389 1.13 8.34 -26.62
C HIS A 389 1.02 9.87 -26.73
N LEU A 390 1.10 10.43 -27.93
CA LEU A 390 1.00 11.89 -28.12
C LEU A 390 -0.43 12.43 -27.89
N SER A 391 -1.45 11.59 -28.01
CA SER A 391 -2.86 11.98 -27.84
C SER A 391 -3.32 12.07 -26.39
N ARG A 392 -2.51 11.60 -25.43
CA ARG A 392 -2.90 11.42 -24.03
C ARG A 392 -1.79 11.87 -23.08
N LYS A 393 -2.16 12.30 -21.88
CA LYS A 393 -1.17 12.72 -20.87
C LYS A 393 -0.58 11.50 -20.16
N THR A 394 0.74 11.40 -20.08
CA THR A 394 1.43 10.27 -19.42
C THR A 394 1.00 10.06 -17.97
N GLY A 395 0.83 11.15 -17.19
CA GLY A 395 0.38 11.06 -15.80
C GLY A 395 -1.03 10.47 -15.64
N GLU A 396 -1.91 10.69 -16.62
CA GLU A 396 -3.25 10.10 -16.64
C GLU A 396 -3.18 8.58 -16.87
N MET A 397 -2.34 8.14 -17.81
CA MET A 397 -2.15 6.72 -18.10
C MET A 397 -1.58 5.96 -16.91
N LEU A 398 -0.51 6.47 -16.29
CA LEU A 398 0.13 5.86 -15.12
C LEU A 398 -0.87 5.76 -13.98
N ARG A 399 -1.69 6.79 -13.78
CA ARG A 399 -2.73 6.77 -12.75
C ARG A 399 -3.84 5.75 -13.03
N ILE A 400 -4.24 5.53 -14.29
CA ILE A 400 -5.21 4.47 -14.62
C ILE A 400 -4.58 3.09 -14.35
N MET A 401 -3.30 2.90 -14.67
CA MET A 401 -2.55 1.68 -14.39
C MET A 401 -2.46 1.41 -12.87
N ASP A 402 -2.01 2.38 -12.08
CA ASP A 402 -1.84 2.22 -10.62
C ASP A 402 -3.18 1.99 -9.91
N ARG A 403 -4.21 2.76 -10.26
CA ARG A 403 -5.55 2.54 -9.69
C ARG A 403 -6.15 1.22 -10.13
N GLY A 404 -5.99 0.84 -11.40
CA GLY A 404 -6.49 -0.42 -11.93
C GLY A 404 -5.88 -1.64 -11.26
N THR A 405 -4.56 -1.63 -11.07
CA THR A 405 -3.80 -2.72 -10.43
C THR A 405 -4.15 -2.88 -8.96
N ALA A 406 -4.19 -1.77 -8.20
CA ALA A 406 -4.62 -1.78 -6.80
C ALA A 406 -6.10 -2.21 -6.67
N SER A 407 -6.95 -1.73 -7.58
CA SER A 407 -8.38 -2.04 -7.59
C SER A 407 -8.65 -3.51 -7.81
N ILE A 408 -7.89 -4.18 -8.68
CA ILE A 408 -8.01 -5.61 -8.90
C ILE A 408 -7.81 -6.40 -7.60
N SER A 409 -6.74 -6.10 -6.87
CA SER A 409 -6.47 -6.79 -5.62
C SER A 409 -7.52 -6.47 -4.56
N ASN A 410 -7.96 -5.21 -4.51
CA ASN A 410 -9.05 -4.78 -3.64
C ASN A 410 -10.36 -5.55 -3.91
N VAL A 411 -10.78 -5.67 -5.18
CA VAL A 411 -11.98 -6.44 -5.57
C VAL A 411 -11.89 -7.86 -5.03
N LEU A 412 -10.76 -8.53 -5.28
CA LEU A 412 -10.54 -9.89 -4.84
C LEU A 412 -10.56 -10.01 -3.31
N SER A 413 -9.82 -9.16 -2.62
CA SER A 413 -9.73 -9.14 -1.16
C SER A 413 -11.10 -8.91 -0.52
N TYR A 414 -11.89 -7.95 -1.04
CA TYR A 414 -13.24 -7.68 -0.54
C TYR A 414 -14.20 -8.83 -0.82
N LEU A 415 -14.14 -9.46 -2.00
CA LEU A 415 -14.97 -10.62 -2.33
C LEU A 415 -14.62 -11.82 -1.44
N VAL A 416 -13.35 -12.21 -1.40
CA VAL A 416 -12.90 -13.45 -0.75
C VAL A 416 -12.96 -13.33 0.78
N PHE A 417 -12.62 -12.19 1.37
CA PHE A 417 -12.49 -12.08 2.83
C PHE A 417 -13.65 -11.44 3.55
N ASN A 418 -14.50 -10.70 2.84
CA ASN A 418 -15.64 -10.02 3.46
C ASN A 418 -16.96 -10.54 2.86
N ILE A 419 -17.20 -10.36 1.57
CA ILE A 419 -18.53 -10.62 0.98
C ILE A 419 -18.88 -12.12 1.02
N ILE A 420 -18.04 -13.00 0.46
CA ILE A 420 -18.33 -14.44 0.44
C ILE A 420 -18.47 -15.00 1.86
N PRO A 421 -17.55 -14.74 2.81
CA PRO A 421 -17.68 -15.24 4.18
C PRO A 421 -18.91 -14.71 4.91
N THR A 422 -19.32 -13.46 4.68
CA THR A 422 -20.55 -12.91 5.30
C THR A 422 -21.80 -13.61 4.81
N VAL A 423 -21.90 -13.85 3.51
CA VAL A 423 -23.03 -14.61 2.94
C VAL A 423 -23.05 -16.03 3.51
N LEU A 424 -21.88 -16.69 3.60
CA LEU A 424 -21.77 -18.00 4.22
C LEU A 424 -22.16 -17.98 5.70
N ASP A 425 -21.72 -16.99 6.48
CA ASP A 425 -22.10 -16.84 7.89
C ASP A 425 -23.60 -16.66 8.08
N ILE A 426 -24.25 -15.86 7.23
CA ILE A 426 -25.71 -15.70 7.25
C ILE A 426 -26.39 -17.04 6.94
N ILE A 427 -25.96 -17.75 5.89
CA ILE A 427 -26.54 -19.05 5.50
C ILE A 427 -26.36 -20.06 6.64
N ILE A 428 -25.14 -20.20 7.17
CA ILE A 428 -24.82 -21.11 8.28
C ILE A 428 -25.64 -20.73 9.52
N GLY A 429 -25.73 -19.45 9.85
CA GLY A 429 -26.51 -18.95 10.98
C GLY A 429 -28.00 -19.24 10.85
N VAL A 430 -28.60 -18.99 9.68
CA VAL A 430 -30.02 -19.30 9.42
C VAL A 430 -30.27 -20.80 9.53
N ILE A 431 -29.44 -21.63 8.90
CA ILE A 431 -29.55 -23.09 9.00
C ILE A 431 -29.45 -23.54 10.46
N TYR A 432 -28.49 -22.99 11.20
CA TYR A 432 -28.28 -23.29 12.62
C TYR A 432 -29.51 -22.93 13.47
N PHE A 433 -30.08 -21.74 13.29
CA PHE A 433 -31.28 -21.31 14.04
C PHE A 433 -32.53 -22.14 13.71
N VAL A 434 -32.69 -22.56 12.45
CA VAL A 434 -33.78 -23.47 12.05
C VAL A 434 -33.63 -24.84 12.72
N MET A 435 -32.40 -25.38 12.76
CA MET A 435 -32.14 -26.71 13.34
C MET A 435 -32.22 -26.76 14.86
N VAL A 436 -31.73 -25.73 15.56
CA VAL A 436 -31.58 -25.75 17.03
C VAL A 436 -32.79 -25.17 17.77
N PHE A 437 -33.41 -24.10 17.25
CA PHE A 437 -34.54 -23.44 17.91
C PHE A 437 -35.87 -23.85 17.25
N ASN A 438 -36.17 -23.25 16.10
CA ASN A 438 -37.35 -23.53 15.28
C ASN A 438 -37.25 -22.75 13.95
N PHE A 439 -38.07 -23.12 12.97
CA PHE A 439 -38.21 -22.41 11.70
C PHE A 439 -38.52 -20.91 11.87
N TRP A 440 -39.35 -20.53 12.85
CA TRP A 440 -39.71 -19.13 13.10
C TRP A 440 -38.52 -18.25 13.51
N TYR A 441 -37.57 -18.78 14.29
CA TYR A 441 -36.34 -18.07 14.64
C TYR A 441 -35.45 -17.86 13.42
N GLY A 442 -35.30 -18.90 12.60
CA GLY A 442 -34.58 -18.81 11.33
C GLY A 442 -35.21 -17.80 10.37
N LEU A 443 -36.54 -17.78 10.26
CA LEU A 443 -37.28 -16.82 9.46
C LEU A 443 -37.09 -15.38 9.96
N LEU A 444 -37.15 -15.16 11.28
CA LEU A 444 -36.92 -13.84 11.87
C LEU A 444 -35.53 -13.32 11.53
N VAL A 445 -34.48 -14.13 11.76
CA VAL A 445 -33.10 -13.76 11.42
C VAL A 445 -32.93 -13.53 9.93
N PHE A 446 -33.51 -14.39 9.09
CA PHE A 446 -33.46 -14.22 7.64
C PHE A 446 -34.12 -12.91 7.20
N VAL A 447 -35.30 -12.59 7.71
CA VAL A 447 -36.02 -11.35 7.39
C VAL A 447 -35.26 -10.12 7.86
N THR A 448 -34.74 -10.10 9.10
CA THR A 448 -33.99 -8.94 9.60
C THR A 448 -32.71 -8.71 8.81
N MET A 449 -31.98 -9.78 8.47
CA MET A 449 -30.74 -9.70 7.66
C MET A 449 -31.04 -9.32 6.21
N ALA A 450 -32.09 -9.86 5.60
CA ALA A 450 -32.49 -9.54 4.23
C ALA A 450 -32.94 -8.08 4.10
N VAL A 451 -33.77 -7.60 5.05
CA VAL A 451 -34.17 -6.19 5.11
C VAL A 451 -32.94 -5.31 5.31
N TYR A 452 -32.05 -5.68 6.22
CA TYR A 452 -30.80 -4.94 6.44
C TYR A 452 -29.96 -4.81 5.17
N MET A 453 -29.78 -5.92 4.44
CA MET A 453 -28.96 -5.98 3.23
C MET A 453 -29.63 -5.26 2.05
N ALA A 454 -30.97 -5.28 1.95
CA ALA A 454 -31.71 -4.63 0.88
C ALA A 454 -31.50 -3.10 0.86
N ILE A 455 -31.48 -2.45 2.03
CA ILE A 455 -31.40 -0.98 2.14
C ILE A 455 -30.12 -0.40 1.48
N PRO A 456 -28.91 -0.94 1.69
CA PRO A 456 -27.70 -0.49 1.00
C PRO A 456 -27.50 -1.06 -0.42
N THR A 457 -27.99 -2.27 -0.74
CA THR A 457 -27.57 -3.03 -1.95
C THR A 457 -28.43 -2.82 -3.20
N HIS A 458 -29.50 -2.04 -3.16
CA HIS A 458 -30.34 -1.78 -4.33
C HIS A 458 -29.68 -0.92 -5.43
N SER A 459 -28.36 -0.70 -5.38
CA SER A 459 -27.55 -0.04 -6.41
C SER A 459 -26.96 -0.98 -7.48
N LEU A 460 -27.67 -2.06 -7.89
CA LEU A 460 -27.46 -2.91 -9.10
C LEU A 460 -27.03 -4.39 -8.92
N VAL A 461 -27.05 -5.01 -7.73
CA VAL A 461 -26.75 -6.46 -7.59
C VAL A 461 -27.97 -7.37 -7.84
N PHE A 462 -29.15 -6.76 -7.97
CA PHE A 462 -30.41 -7.46 -8.14
C PHE A 462 -30.47 -8.48 -9.31
N PRO A 463 -29.88 -8.28 -10.50
CA PRO A 463 -30.07 -9.26 -11.58
C PRO A 463 -29.36 -10.61 -11.36
N LEU A 464 -28.35 -10.71 -10.49
CA LEU A 464 -27.66 -11.98 -10.23
C LEU A 464 -28.43 -12.87 -9.23
N ILE A 465 -29.07 -12.25 -8.24
CA ILE A 465 -29.89 -12.92 -7.22
C ILE A 465 -31.29 -13.24 -7.80
N ILE A 466 -31.79 -12.41 -8.72
CA ILE A 466 -33.06 -12.62 -9.44
C ILE A 466 -33.08 -13.95 -10.21
N ILE A 467 -32.00 -14.38 -10.86
CA ILE A 467 -32.01 -15.60 -11.69
C ILE A 467 -32.16 -16.87 -10.82
N VAL A 468 -31.68 -16.86 -9.58
CA VAL A 468 -31.76 -18.01 -8.66
C VAL A 468 -33.06 -18.01 -7.84
N LEU A 469 -33.67 -16.85 -7.60
CA LEU A 469 -34.87 -16.68 -6.76
C LEU A 469 -36.12 -16.25 -7.55
N GLN A 470 -36.12 -16.41 -8.87
CA GLN A 470 -37.16 -15.87 -9.77
C GLN A 470 -38.57 -16.43 -9.53
N HIS A 471 -38.72 -17.56 -8.82
CA HIS A 471 -40.04 -18.17 -8.59
C HIS A 471 -40.67 -17.82 -7.23
N PHE A 472 -39.88 -17.49 -6.21
CA PHE A 472 -40.40 -17.30 -4.84
C PHE A 472 -40.68 -15.83 -4.51
N TRP A 473 -40.08 -14.88 -5.24
CA TRP A 473 -40.05 -13.45 -4.89
C TRP A 473 -41.03 -12.57 -5.69
N SER A 474 -41.70 -13.11 -6.71
CA SER A 474 -42.51 -12.36 -7.68
C SER A 474 -43.80 -11.76 -7.10
N THR A 475 -44.33 -12.32 -6.01
CA THR A 475 -45.62 -11.91 -5.42
C THR A 475 -45.49 -11.00 -4.19
N LEU A 476 -44.34 -10.99 -3.49
CA LEU A 476 -44.21 -10.29 -2.20
C LEU A 476 -43.58 -8.88 -2.32
N LEU A 477 -42.80 -8.58 -3.37
CA LEU A 477 -42.04 -7.30 -3.46
C LEU A 477 -42.60 -6.22 -4.39
N SER A 478 -43.74 -6.44 -5.04
CA SER A 478 -44.33 -5.47 -5.98
C SER A 478 -44.69 -4.12 -5.33
N ARG A 479 -44.87 -4.05 -3.99
CA ARG A 479 -45.30 -2.83 -3.28
C ARG A 479 -44.17 -2.05 -2.57
N PHE A 480 -42.95 -2.60 -2.45
CA PHE A 480 -41.82 -1.96 -1.74
C PHE A 480 -40.77 -1.32 -2.69
N SER A 481 -40.94 -1.43 -4.00
CA SER A 481 -39.96 -1.05 -5.02
C SER A 481 -39.82 0.47 -5.25
N GLY A 482 -40.89 1.25 -5.08
CA GLY A 482 -40.89 2.68 -5.41
C GLY A 482 -39.98 3.54 -4.52
N LEU A 483 -40.05 3.35 -3.19
CA LEU A 483 -39.29 4.16 -2.23
C LEU A 483 -37.77 3.90 -2.34
N THR A 484 -37.40 2.64 -2.57
CA THR A 484 -36.00 2.17 -2.58
C THR A 484 -35.25 2.60 -3.84
N ILE A 485 -35.91 2.61 -5.00
CA ILE A 485 -35.34 3.10 -6.27
C ILE A 485 -35.07 4.61 -6.18
N VAL A 486 -35.99 5.37 -5.59
CA VAL A 486 -35.86 6.81 -5.41
C VAL A 486 -34.66 7.14 -4.52
N ILE A 487 -34.54 6.50 -3.34
CA ILE A 487 -33.42 6.74 -2.41
C ILE A 487 -32.06 6.38 -3.05
N THR A 488 -32.01 5.31 -3.84
CA THR A 488 -30.76 4.84 -4.46
C THR A 488 -30.28 5.76 -5.58
N GLN A 489 -31.17 6.13 -6.50
CA GLN A 489 -30.85 7.08 -7.57
C GLN A 489 -30.45 8.45 -7.00
N TRP A 490 -31.06 8.82 -5.87
CA TRP A 490 -30.76 10.05 -5.15
C TRP A 490 -29.34 10.04 -4.57
N ARG A 491 -28.90 8.97 -3.88
CA ARG A 491 -27.52 8.89 -3.33
C ARG A 491 -26.44 8.84 -4.38
N VAL A 492 -26.65 8.11 -5.48
CA VAL A 492 -25.69 8.05 -6.59
C VAL A 492 -25.52 9.42 -7.24
N LYS A 493 -26.60 10.22 -7.34
CA LYS A 493 -26.55 11.59 -7.87
C LYS A 493 -25.63 12.49 -7.04
N TYR A 494 -25.80 12.54 -5.72
CA TYR A 494 -24.94 13.37 -4.86
C TYR A 494 -23.49 12.90 -4.86
N ARG A 495 -23.27 11.59 -4.88
CA ARG A 495 -21.91 11.06 -4.91
C ARG A 495 -21.20 11.36 -6.23
N ARG A 496 -21.90 11.37 -7.36
CA ARG A 496 -21.36 11.82 -8.66
C ARG A 496 -21.07 13.32 -8.66
N ALA A 497 -21.96 14.13 -8.08
CA ALA A 497 -21.73 15.57 -7.94
C ALA A 497 -20.50 15.86 -7.08
N MET A 498 -20.37 15.17 -5.94
CA MET A 498 -19.21 15.25 -5.04
C MET A 498 -17.91 14.90 -5.76
N ASN A 499 -17.85 13.77 -6.48
CA ASN A 499 -16.65 13.38 -7.22
C ASN A 499 -16.28 14.42 -8.30
N ARG A 500 -17.26 15.02 -8.99
CA ARG A 500 -17.00 16.07 -9.98
C ARG A 500 -16.47 17.36 -9.34
N ALA A 501 -17.02 17.74 -8.19
CA ALA A 501 -16.58 18.91 -7.45
C ALA A 501 -15.16 18.72 -6.87
N ASP A 502 -14.87 17.53 -6.35
CA ASP A 502 -13.54 17.14 -5.86
C ASP A 502 -12.49 17.25 -6.97
N ASN A 503 -12.84 16.67 -8.13
CA ASN A 503 -12.10 16.79 -9.36
C ASN A 503 -11.82 18.26 -9.72
N GLN A 504 -12.83 19.12 -9.79
CA GLN A 504 -12.64 20.52 -10.16
C GLN A 504 -11.80 21.33 -9.17
N LYS A 505 -12.01 21.12 -7.86
CA LYS A 505 -11.22 21.73 -6.77
C LYS A 505 -9.74 21.47 -7.00
N SER A 506 -9.42 20.22 -7.26
CA SER A 506 -8.07 19.80 -7.55
C SER A 506 -7.51 20.42 -8.83
N THR A 507 -8.28 20.42 -9.93
CA THR A 507 -7.77 20.86 -11.24
C THR A 507 -7.24 22.27 -11.09
N LYS A 508 -8.01 23.11 -10.40
CA LYS A 508 -7.65 24.49 -10.09
C LYS A 508 -6.38 24.60 -9.24
N ALA A 509 -6.20 23.74 -8.25
CA ALA A 509 -4.99 23.73 -7.43
C ALA A 509 -3.73 23.36 -8.24
N VAL A 510 -3.80 22.27 -9.01
CA VAL A 510 -2.69 21.82 -9.85
C VAL A 510 -2.34 22.86 -10.91
N ASP A 511 -3.35 23.45 -11.56
CA ASP A 511 -3.15 24.47 -12.59
C ASP A 511 -2.50 25.75 -12.03
N ALA A 512 -2.90 26.20 -10.84
CA ALA A 512 -2.27 27.34 -10.17
C ALA A 512 -0.82 27.05 -9.75
N LEU A 513 -0.52 25.82 -9.31
CA LEU A 513 0.84 25.42 -8.89
C LEU A 513 1.78 25.20 -10.08
N LEU A 514 1.29 24.63 -11.18
CA LEU A 514 2.06 24.48 -12.42
C LEU A 514 2.44 25.85 -13.01
N ASN A 515 1.54 26.83 -12.89
CA ASN A 515 1.75 28.19 -13.37
C ASN A 515 2.20 29.14 -12.26
N PHE A 516 2.98 28.65 -11.29
CA PHE A 516 3.41 29.43 -10.12
C PHE A 516 4.08 30.75 -10.49
N GLU A 517 4.99 30.72 -11.47
CA GLU A 517 5.67 31.93 -11.95
C GLU A 517 4.67 32.95 -12.51
N THR A 518 3.70 32.51 -13.31
CA THR A 518 2.65 33.38 -13.85
C THR A 518 1.83 34.01 -12.73
N VAL A 519 1.38 33.22 -11.76
CA VAL A 519 0.61 33.74 -10.62
C VAL A 519 1.42 34.80 -9.86
N LYS A 520 2.74 34.61 -9.71
CA LYS A 520 3.65 35.57 -9.08
C LYS A 520 3.90 36.81 -9.93
N TYR A 521 4.10 36.67 -11.24
CA TYR A 521 4.30 37.80 -12.16
C TYR A 521 3.12 38.76 -12.16
N PHE A 522 1.90 38.24 -11.99
CA PHE A 522 0.67 39.04 -11.97
C PHE A 522 0.16 39.38 -10.56
N ASN A 523 0.90 39.06 -9.48
CA ASN A 523 0.45 39.21 -8.08
C ASN A 523 -0.97 38.67 -7.84
N ALA A 524 -1.29 37.55 -8.48
CA ALA A 524 -2.64 36.97 -8.52
C ALA A 524 -2.86 35.92 -7.41
N GLU A 525 -2.00 35.86 -6.38
CA GLU A 525 -2.07 34.82 -5.36
C GLU A 525 -3.38 34.85 -4.59
N GLN A 526 -3.86 36.03 -4.19
CA GLN A 526 -5.12 36.16 -3.47
C GLN A 526 -6.32 35.75 -4.34
N PHE A 527 -6.27 36.06 -5.64
CA PHE A 527 -7.30 35.68 -6.59
C PHE A 527 -7.38 34.16 -6.74
N GLU A 528 -6.24 33.48 -6.93
CA GLU A 528 -6.22 32.02 -7.04
C GLU A 528 -6.60 31.32 -5.72
N VAL A 529 -6.21 31.89 -4.57
CA VAL A 529 -6.66 31.38 -3.26
C VAL A 529 -8.18 31.47 -3.12
N GLU A 530 -8.81 32.57 -3.54
CA GLU A 530 -10.27 32.72 -3.46
C GLU A 530 -10.99 31.82 -4.48
N ARG A 531 -10.43 31.68 -5.69
CA ARG A 531 -10.94 30.76 -6.73
C ARG A 531 -10.89 29.29 -6.27
N PHE A 532 -9.83 28.91 -5.56
CA PHE A 532 -9.71 27.60 -4.93
C PHE A 532 -10.67 27.45 -3.75
N ARG A 533 -10.79 28.46 -2.88
CA ARG A 533 -11.74 28.48 -1.77
C ARG A 533 -13.17 28.22 -2.24
N GLN A 534 -13.63 28.90 -3.29
CA GLN A 534 -14.97 28.69 -3.85
C GLN A 534 -15.17 27.25 -4.32
N ALA A 535 -14.20 26.69 -5.06
CA ALA A 535 -14.25 25.30 -5.49
C ALA A 535 -14.28 24.32 -4.30
N PHE A 536 -13.58 24.66 -3.22
CA PHE A 536 -13.59 23.88 -1.99
C PHE A 536 -14.96 23.92 -1.30
N VAL A 537 -15.62 25.09 -1.26
CA VAL A 537 -16.96 25.22 -0.68
C VAL A 537 -18.00 24.42 -1.48
N ASP A 538 -17.95 24.46 -2.81
CA ASP A 538 -18.82 23.66 -3.68
C ASP A 538 -18.66 22.15 -3.43
N PHE A 539 -17.41 21.71 -3.28
CA PHE A 539 -17.09 20.35 -2.86
C PHE A 539 -17.68 20.04 -1.48
N GLN A 540 -17.48 20.92 -0.50
CA GLN A 540 -17.93 20.74 0.88
C GLN A 540 -19.47 20.61 0.97
N GLN A 541 -20.22 21.37 0.18
CA GLN A 541 -21.68 21.25 0.12
C GLN A 541 -22.12 19.87 -0.41
N CYS A 542 -21.46 19.39 -1.48
CA CYS A 542 -21.73 18.08 -2.04
C CYS A 542 -21.30 16.94 -1.09
N GLU A 543 -20.17 17.11 -0.40
CA GLU A 543 -19.67 16.17 0.59
C GLU A 543 -20.61 16.08 1.79
N TRP A 544 -21.08 17.21 2.32
CA TRP A 544 -22.01 17.23 3.44
C TRP A 544 -23.31 16.46 3.13
N LEU A 545 -23.89 16.68 1.94
CA LEU A 545 -25.06 15.92 1.48
C LEU A 545 -24.74 14.42 1.35
N SER A 546 -23.60 14.07 0.75
CA SER A 546 -23.15 12.69 0.60
C SER A 546 -22.98 11.97 1.96
N GLN A 547 -22.28 12.60 2.91
CA GLN A 547 -22.06 12.09 4.26
C GLN A 547 -23.37 11.98 5.05
N THR A 548 -24.22 13.01 4.99
CA THR A 548 -25.52 13.00 5.68
C THR A 548 -26.38 11.84 5.20
N THR A 549 -26.46 11.60 3.88
CA THR A 549 -27.23 10.47 3.35
C THR A 549 -26.69 9.11 3.82
N LEU A 550 -25.37 8.98 4.03
CA LEU A 550 -24.75 7.77 4.57
C LEU A 550 -25.09 7.59 6.06
N ASN A 551 -25.04 8.67 6.85
CA ASN A 551 -25.37 8.61 8.26
C ASN A 551 -26.87 8.33 8.50
N THR A 552 -27.76 8.90 7.69
CA THR A 552 -29.19 8.57 7.73
C THR A 552 -29.44 7.10 7.39
N LEU A 553 -28.70 6.54 6.43
CA LEU A 553 -28.73 5.11 6.13
C LEU A 553 -28.29 4.28 7.34
N ASN A 554 -27.15 4.62 7.95
CA ASN A 554 -26.63 3.93 9.14
C ASN A 554 -27.61 3.99 10.32
N LEU A 555 -28.31 5.12 10.49
CA LEU A 555 -29.36 5.29 11.50
C LEU A 555 -30.53 4.33 11.25
N ALA A 556 -31.06 4.28 10.02
CA ALA A 556 -32.14 3.38 9.66
C ALA A 556 -31.74 1.90 9.84
N GLN A 557 -30.52 1.55 9.45
CA GLN A 557 -29.94 0.23 9.65
C GLN A 557 -29.82 -0.16 11.13
N THR A 558 -29.33 0.76 11.97
CA THR A 558 -29.21 0.53 13.42
C THR A 558 -30.57 0.36 14.06
N PHE A 559 -31.57 1.13 13.63
CA PHE A 559 -32.94 1.01 14.09
C PHE A 559 -33.53 -0.38 13.78
N ILE A 560 -33.33 -0.90 12.57
CA ILE A 560 -33.81 -2.23 12.15
C ILE A 560 -33.12 -3.35 12.93
N ILE A 561 -31.80 -3.26 13.11
CA ILE A 561 -31.04 -4.22 13.91
C ILE A 561 -31.58 -4.27 15.34
N THR A 562 -31.75 -3.09 15.95
CA THR A 562 -32.19 -2.97 17.34
C THR A 562 -33.61 -3.49 17.50
N LEU A 563 -34.50 -3.19 16.54
CA LEU A 563 -35.87 -3.70 16.52
C LEU A 563 -35.91 -5.23 16.35
N GLY A 564 -35.13 -5.78 15.42
CA GLY A 564 -35.02 -7.21 15.21
C GLY A 564 -34.46 -7.95 16.42
N LEU A 565 -33.45 -7.38 17.08
CA LEU A 565 -32.89 -7.89 18.32
C LEU A 565 -33.90 -7.82 19.46
N LEU A 566 -34.64 -6.73 19.60
CA LEU A 566 -35.68 -6.56 20.61
C LEU A 566 -36.79 -7.63 20.46
N ILE A 567 -37.33 -7.79 19.24
CA ILE A 567 -38.37 -8.79 18.97
C ILE A 567 -37.83 -10.20 19.23
N GLY A 568 -36.66 -10.52 18.70
CA GLY A 568 -36.05 -11.84 18.85
C GLY A 568 -35.72 -12.21 20.30
N THR A 569 -35.14 -11.28 21.06
CA THR A 569 -34.81 -11.50 22.48
C THR A 569 -36.07 -11.59 23.33
N MET A 570 -37.13 -10.83 23.04
CA MET A 570 -38.42 -10.97 23.72
C MET A 570 -39.09 -12.33 23.45
N ILE A 571 -39.05 -12.84 22.21
CA ILE A 571 -39.57 -14.17 21.89
C ILE A 571 -38.74 -15.25 22.60
N CYS A 572 -37.41 -15.14 22.58
CA CYS A 572 -36.52 -16.06 23.29
C CYS A 572 -36.75 -16.02 24.81
N ALA A 573 -36.89 -14.85 25.42
CA ALA A 573 -37.19 -14.70 26.84
C ALA A 573 -38.54 -15.35 27.22
N ARG A 574 -39.56 -15.20 26.37
CA ARG A 574 -40.85 -15.88 26.55
C ARG A 574 -40.68 -17.41 26.53
N ASP A 575 -39.95 -17.95 25.57
CA ASP A 575 -39.74 -19.40 25.46
C ASP A 575 -38.85 -19.97 26.58
N VAL A 576 -37.95 -19.17 27.15
CA VAL A 576 -37.21 -19.53 28.38
C VAL A 576 -38.14 -19.57 29.60
N VAL A 577 -39.04 -18.61 29.75
CA VAL A 577 -40.04 -18.60 30.85
C VAL A 577 -41.04 -19.76 30.73
N LEU A 578 -41.28 -20.25 29.50
CA LEU A 578 -42.13 -21.42 29.23
C LEU A 578 -41.37 -22.76 29.30
N ASP A 579 -40.13 -22.77 29.80
CA ASP A 579 -39.24 -23.95 29.93
C ASP A 579 -39.00 -24.71 28.61
N ARG A 580 -39.11 -24.03 27.46
CA ARG A 580 -38.79 -24.60 26.13
C ARG A 580 -37.34 -24.43 25.75
N LEU A 581 -36.70 -23.40 26.29
CA LEU A 581 -35.31 -23.02 26.03
C LEU A 581 -34.60 -22.77 27.35
N THR A 582 -33.29 -22.96 27.35
CA THR A 582 -32.43 -22.73 28.52
C THR A 582 -32.00 -21.27 28.64
N VAL A 583 -31.49 -20.85 29.80
CA VAL A 583 -30.91 -19.50 29.97
C VAL A 583 -29.68 -19.33 29.06
N GLY A 584 -28.91 -20.38 28.81
CA GLY A 584 -27.81 -20.36 27.87
C GLY A 584 -28.26 -20.18 26.41
N ASP A 585 -29.42 -20.71 26.02
CA ASP A 585 -30.01 -20.47 24.69
C ASP A 585 -30.29 -18.99 24.42
N PHE A 586 -30.74 -18.25 25.44
CA PHE A 586 -30.93 -16.79 25.33
C PHE A 586 -29.60 -16.06 25.07
N VAL A 587 -28.54 -16.44 25.79
CA VAL A 587 -27.22 -15.85 25.60
C VAL A 587 -26.63 -16.20 24.24
N LEU A 588 -26.82 -17.43 23.76
CA LEU A 588 -26.42 -17.84 22.42
C LEU A 588 -27.15 -17.03 21.36
N PHE A 589 -28.47 -16.89 21.46
CA PHE A 589 -29.28 -16.13 20.52
C PHE A 589 -28.75 -14.69 20.41
N ASN A 590 -28.57 -14.02 21.55
CA ASN A 590 -28.09 -12.65 21.60
C ASN A 590 -26.67 -12.50 21.01
N THR A 591 -25.74 -13.39 21.41
CA THR A 591 -24.34 -13.29 20.96
C THR A 591 -24.16 -13.63 19.49
N TYR A 592 -24.85 -14.66 18.99
CA TYR A 592 -24.76 -15.06 17.58
C TYR A 592 -25.38 -13.97 16.69
N ILE A 593 -26.54 -13.41 17.04
CA ILE A 593 -27.16 -12.33 16.24
C ILE A 593 -26.25 -11.10 16.14
N LEU A 594 -25.66 -10.65 17.26
CA LEU A 594 -24.73 -9.52 17.25
C LEU A 594 -23.50 -9.80 16.39
N GLN A 595 -23.01 -11.05 16.40
CA GLN A 595 -21.90 -11.47 15.56
C GLN A 595 -22.25 -11.47 14.07
N LEU A 596 -23.47 -11.90 13.70
CA LEU A 596 -23.95 -11.83 12.32
C LEU A 596 -24.08 -10.38 11.85
N TYR A 597 -24.58 -9.46 12.68
CA TYR A 597 -24.75 -8.06 12.27
C TYR A 597 -23.44 -7.29 12.08
N SER A 598 -22.39 -7.60 12.85
CA SER A 598 -21.13 -6.87 12.82
C SER A 598 -20.57 -6.67 11.39
N PRO A 599 -20.35 -7.70 10.57
CA PRO A 599 -19.80 -7.52 9.24
C PRO A 599 -20.81 -6.95 8.23
N LEU A 600 -22.12 -7.06 8.48
CA LEU A 600 -23.15 -6.42 7.66
C LEU A 600 -23.05 -4.88 7.74
N SER A 601 -22.65 -4.33 8.89
CA SER A 601 -22.45 -2.87 9.06
C SER A 601 -21.42 -2.28 8.10
N LEU A 602 -20.36 -3.02 7.79
CA LEU A 602 -19.32 -2.60 6.86
C LEU A 602 -19.63 -2.97 5.40
N PHE A 603 -20.66 -3.78 5.15
CA PHE A 603 -21.01 -4.27 3.82
C PHE A 603 -21.31 -3.12 2.85
N GLY A 604 -22.01 -2.07 3.29
CA GLY A 604 -22.27 -0.89 2.46
C GLY A 604 -20.99 -0.18 2.00
N THR A 605 -19.98 -0.12 2.88
CA THR A 605 -18.66 0.44 2.57
C THR A 605 -17.88 -0.46 1.61
N TYR A 606 -17.84 -1.77 1.86
CA TYR A 606 -17.18 -2.72 0.95
C TYR A 606 -17.83 -2.74 -0.42
N TYR A 607 -19.15 -2.71 -0.50
CA TYR A 607 -19.87 -2.62 -1.76
C TYR A 607 -19.45 -1.39 -2.56
N ARG A 608 -19.40 -0.23 -1.91
CA ARG A 608 -18.93 1.02 -2.51
C ARG A 608 -17.50 0.89 -3.04
N LEU A 609 -16.59 0.35 -2.22
CA LEU A 609 -15.18 0.20 -2.58
C LEU A 609 -15.02 -0.76 -3.76
N LEU A 610 -15.81 -1.84 -3.76
CA LEU A 610 -15.83 -2.83 -4.83
C LEU A 610 -16.37 -2.21 -6.13
N GLN A 611 -17.43 -1.40 -6.09
CA GLN A 611 -17.90 -0.68 -7.27
C GLN A 611 -16.83 0.23 -7.87
N THR A 612 -16.17 1.05 -7.04
CA THR A 612 -15.08 1.92 -7.52
C THR A 612 -13.95 1.08 -8.12
N SER A 613 -13.56 0.00 -7.43
CA SER A 613 -12.49 -0.87 -7.89
C SER A 613 -12.83 -1.62 -9.20
N VAL A 614 -14.10 -1.99 -9.41
CA VAL A 614 -14.54 -2.58 -10.68
C VAL A 614 -14.45 -1.58 -11.83
N VAL A 615 -14.81 -0.31 -11.61
CA VAL A 615 -14.70 0.73 -12.64
C VAL A 615 -13.25 1.01 -13.00
N ASP A 616 -12.37 1.15 -12.00
CA ASP A 616 -10.95 1.38 -12.23
C ASP A 616 -10.28 0.17 -12.92
N MET A 617 -10.68 -1.04 -12.56
CA MET A 617 -10.29 -2.28 -13.25
C MET A 617 -10.79 -2.31 -14.70
N GLU A 618 -12.02 -1.87 -14.98
CA GLU A 618 -12.56 -1.79 -16.35
C GLU A 618 -11.72 -0.84 -17.21
N ASN A 619 -11.41 0.37 -16.72
CA ASN A 619 -10.56 1.33 -17.43
C ASN A 619 -9.16 0.74 -17.73
N MET A 620 -8.60 -0.02 -16.78
CA MET A 620 -7.32 -0.69 -16.97
C MET A 620 -7.40 -1.83 -18.00
N PHE A 621 -8.49 -2.60 -18.02
CA PHE A 621 -8.72 -3.59 -19.08
C PHE A 621 -8.98 -2.96 -20.43
N GLU A 622 -9.65 -1.81 -20.49
CA GLU A 622 -9.79 -1.04 -21.72
C GLU A 622 -8.42 -0.64 -22.27
N LEU A 623 -7.45 -0.30 -21.40
CA LEU A 623 -6.06 -0.08 -21.83
C LEU A 623 -5.39 -1.34 -22.36
N LEU A 624 -5.57 -2.50 -21.72
CA LEU A 624 -5.03 -3.79 -22.19
C LEU A 624 -5.67 -4.28 -23.50
N ASP A 625 -6.91 -3.88 -23.77
CA ASP A 625 -7.62 -4.25 -24.99
C ASP A 625 -7.14 -3.43 -26.21
N ILE A 626 -6.42 -2.32 -25.99
CA ILE A 626 -5.87 -1.51 -27.08
C ILE A 626 -4.80 -2.32 -27.79
N ARG A 627 -5.06 -2.66 -29.04
CA ARG A 627 -4.05 -3.31 -29.87
C ARG A 627 -3.11 -2.27 -30.43
N SER A 628 -1.82 -2.60 -30.52
CA SER A 628 -0.89 -1.78 -31.27
C SER A 628 -1.27 -1.83 -32.74
N ASP A 629 -1.32 -0.67 -33.40
CA ASP A 629 -1.51 -0.56 -34.84
C ASP A 629 -0.28 -1.09 -35.60
N LEU A 630 0.86 -1.23 -34.92
CA LEU A 630 2.16 -1.61 -35.47
C LEU A 630 2.67 -2.89 -34.82
N THR A 631 2.35 -4.02 -35.43
CA THR A 631 2.85 -5.34 -35.02
C THR A 631 3.80 -5.90 -36.07
N ASP A 632 4.87 -6.54 -35.62
CA ASP A 632 5.72 -7.33 -36.50
C ASP A 632 4.94 -8.52 -37.07
N ASP A 633 5.23 -8.90 -38.30
CA ASP A 633 4.72 -10.15 -38.87
C ASP A 633 5.20 -11.33 -38.00
N PRO A 634 4.39 -12.40 -37.79
CA PRO A 634 4.72 -13.49 -36.87
C PRO A 634 6.09 -14.15 -37.12
N ASP A 635 6.52 -14.18 -38.38
CA ASP A 635 7.78 -14.77 -38.85
C ASP A 635 8.73 -13.72 -39.46
N ALA A 636 8.64 -12.45 -39.02
CA ALA A 636 9.47 -11.38 -39.53
C ALA A 636 10.98 -11.66 -39.32
N PRO A 637 11.83 -11.67 -40.37
CA PRO A 637 13.27 -11.82 -40.22
C PRO A 637 13.92 -10.58 -39.59
N ASN A 638 15.10 -10.76 -39.02
CA ASN A 638 15.94 -9.64 -38.61
C ASN A 638 16.52 -8.94 -39.84
N LEU A 639 16.56 -7.60 -39.82
CA LEU A 639 17.16 -6.77 -40.86
C LEU A 639 18.67 -7.04 -40.95
N VAL A 640 19.14 -7.39 -42.14
CA VAL A 640 20.57 -7.58 -42.43
C VAL A 640 21.12 -6.34 -43.14
N ILE A 641 22.18 -5.73 -42.60
CA ILE A 641 22.74 -4.49 -43.15
C ILE A 641 24.15 -4.72 -43.67
N ASN A 642 24.33 -4.42 -44.95
CA ASN A 642 25.61 -4.51 -45.64
C ASN A 642 26.15 -3.11 -45.95
N GLY A 643 25.36 -2.32 -46.69
CA GLY A 643 25.74 -0.99 -47.18
C GLY A 643 24.99 0.15 -46.49
N GLY A 644 23.85 -0.13 -45.86
CA GLY A 644 23.02 0.89 -45.21
C GLY A 644 22.35 1.84 -46.21
N SER A 645 22.06 1.38 -47.43
CA SER A 645 21.33 2.17 -48.42
C SER A 645 19.85 2.26 -48.06
N ILE A 646 19.26 3.45 -48.16
CA ILE A 646 17.83 3.68 -47.89
C ILE A 646 17.14 4.06 -49.20
N GLU A 647 15.99 3.47 -49.49
CA GLU A 647 15.25 3.76 -50.72
C GLU A 647 13.76 3.92 -50.40
N PHE A 648 13.22 5.11 -50.69
CA PHE A 648 11.79 5.40 -50.65
C PHE A 648 11.23 5.22 -52.07
N LYS A 649 10.19 4.40 -52.22
CA LYS A 649 9.51 4.16 -53.50
C LYS A 649 8.04 4.53 -53.43
N ASN A 650 7.69 5.63 -54.08
CA ASN A 650 6.34 6.14 -54.28
C ASN A 650 5.55 6.23 -52.95
N VAL A 651 6.20 6.73 -51.90
CA VAL A 651 5.67 6.71 -50.55
C VAL A 651 4.61 7.79 -50.38
N CYS A 652 3.41 7.38 -49.97
CA CYS A 652 2.30 8.24 -49.58
C CYS A 652 1.96 8.01 -48.10
N PHE A 653 1.75 9.09 -47.35
CA PHE A 653 1.44 8.99 -45.93
C PHE A 653 0.58 10.15 -45.40
N HIS A 654 -0.28 9.82 -44.44
CA HIS A 654 -1.11 10.76 -43.68
C HIS A 654 -1.26 10.31 -42.22
N TYR A 655 -1.26 11.23 -41.25
CA TYR A 655 -1.63 10.90 -39.86
C TYR A 655 -3.16 10.71 -39.72
N THR A 656 -3.92 11.48 -40.48
CA THR A 656 -5.39 11.42 -40.56
C THR A 656 -5.77 11.43 -42.02
N ALA A 657 -6.71 10.59 -42.45
CA ALA A 657 -7.09 10.44 -43.86
C ALA A 657 -7.47 11.76 -44.55
N GLU A 658 -7.96 12.75 -43.79
CA GLU A 658 -8.35 14.07 -44.27
C GLU A 658 -7.17 14.96 -44.71
N ARG A 659 -5.94 14.69 -44.24
CA ARG A 659 -4.78 15.55 -44.48
C ARG A 659 -3.57 14.73 -44.95
N PRO A 660 -3.39 14.53 -46.27
CA PRO A 660 -2.19 13.91 -46.82
C PRO A 660 -0.96 14.81 -46.60
N ILE A 661 0.10 14.23 -46.03
CA ILE A 661 1.33 14.96 -45.70
C ILE A 661 2.43 14.63 -46.69
N LEU A 662 2.63 13.35 -47.02
CA LEU A 662 3.60 12.94 -48.03
C LEU A 662 2.84 12.43 -49.26
N LYS A 663 3.20 12.95 -50.43
CA LYS A 663 2.57 12.64 -51.70
C LYS A 663 3.62 12.09 -52.65
N ASN A 664 3.59 10.78 -52.89
CA ASN A 664 4.43 10.09 -53.87
C ASN A 664 5.94 10.43 -53.78
N ILE A 665 6.52 10.29 -52.59
CA ILE A 665 7.94 10.57 -52.36
C ILE A 665 8.81 9.39 -52.78
N SER A 666 9.79 9.65 -53.65
CA SER A 666 10.72 8.64 -54.16
C SER A 666 12.16 9.14 -54.18
N PHE A 667 13.04 8.65 -53.33
CA PHE A 667 14.47 9.01 -53.32
C PHE A 667 15.33 7.89 -52.73
N LYS A 668 16.64 7.94 -52.98
CA LYS A 668 17.60 6.96 -52.51
C LYS A 668 18.77 7.63 -51.80
N VAL A 669 19.12 7.13 -50.62
CA VAL A 669 20.33 7.49 -49.87
C VAL A 669 21.35 6.36 -50.08
N PRO A 670 22.40 6.56 -50.87
CA PRO A 670 23.44 5.55 -51.07
C PRO A 670 24.20 5.25 -49.76
N GLY A 671 24.73 4.04 -49.66
CA GLY A 671 25.56 3.62 -48.53
C GLY A 671 26.75 4.56 -48.31
N GLY A 672 26.91 5.08 -47.09
CA GLY A 672 28.05 5.94 -46.72
C GLY A 672 28.04 7.37 -47.28
N ARG A 673 26.94 7.80 -47.91
CA ARG A 673 26.74 9.17 -48.40
C ARG A 673 25.84 9.97 -47.47
N THR A 674 25.96 11.28 -47.54
CA THR A 674 25.15 12.23 -46.76
C THR A 674 24.13 12.90 -47.66
N VAL A 675 22.84 12.65 -47.40
CA VAL A 675 21.73 13.29 -48.11
C VAL A 675 21.01 14.24 -47.16
N ALA A 676 20.82 15.47 -47.60
CA ALA A 676 20.13 16.52 -46.85
C ALA A 676 18.70 16.71 -47.33
N LEU A 677 17.79 16.98 -46.39
CA LEU A 677 16.38 17.19 -46.64
C LEU A 677 15.96 18.56 -46.10
N VAL A 678 15.49 19.43 -47.02
CA VAL A 678 15.28 20.85 -46.77
C VAL A 678 13.88 21.24 -47.21
N GLY A 679 13.25 22.18 -46.52
CA GLY A 679 11.94 22.69 -46.93
C GLY A 679 11.33 23.57 -45.86
N GLN A 680 10.26 24.26 -46.21
CA GLN A 680 9.50 25.09 -45.27
C GLN A 680 8.96 24.27 -44.09
N SER A 681 8.59 24.96 -43.00
CA SER A 681 7.89 24.31 -41.89
C SER A 681 6.60 23.68 -42.39
N GLY A 682 6.31 22.45 -41.96
CA GLY A 682 5.14 21.69 -42.44
C GLY A 682 5.30 20.96 -43.78
N ALA A 683 6.47 20.98 -44.42
CA ALA A 683 6.71 20.24 -45.67
C ALA A 683 6.72 18.70 -45.52
N GLY A 684 6.72 18.15 -44.29
CA GLY A 684 6.71 16.70 -44.03
C GLY A 684 8.06 16.10 -43.62
N LYS A 685 9.09 16.92 -43.36
CA LYS A 685 10.45 16.47 -43.04
C LYS A 685 10.55 15.54 -41.83
N SER A 686 10.03 15.95 -40.67
CA SER A 686 10.01 15.13 -39.46
C SER A 686 9.11 13.89 -39.60
N THR A 687 8.16 13.90 -40.54
CA THR A 687 7.35 12.72 -40.86
C THR A 687 8.19 11.65 -41.54
N ILE A 688 9.09 12.02 -42.47
CA ILE A 688 10.06 11.07 -43.08
C ILE A 688 10.91 10.41 -42.00
N VAL A 689 11.35 11.19 -41.01
CA VAL A 689 12.14 10.66 -39.89
C VAL A 689 11.36 9.60 -39.11
N ARG A 690 10.08 9.88 -38.79
CA ARG A 690 9.22 9.00 -38.02
C ARG A 690 8.84 7.71 -38.77
N ILE A 691 8.58 7.77 -40.08
CA ILE A 691 8.25 6.56 -40.87
C ILE A 691 9.49 5.70 -41.13
N LEU A 692 10.68 6.30 -41.28
CA LEU A 692 11.92 5.53 -41.44
C LEU A 692 12.26 4.73 -40.17
N PHE A 693 11.98 5.30 -38.98
CA PHE A 693 12.10 4.60 -37.71
C PHE A 693 10.92 3.64 -37.42
N ARG A 694 9.97 3.53 -38.37
CA ARG A 694 8.74 2.74 -38.30
C ARG A 694 7.92 3.02 -37.02
N PHE A 695 7.72 4.31 -36.72
CA PHE A 695 6.69 4.74 -35.77
C PHE A 695 5.29 4.78 -36.39
N TYR A 696 5.22 4.72 -37.73
CA TYR A 696 4.01 4.64 -38.52
C TYR A 696 4.32 3.82 -39.78
N ASP A 697 3.35 3.02 -40.24
CA ASP A 697 3.43 2.37 -41.54
C ASP A 697 2.94 3.33 -42.64
N VAL A 698 3.46 3.15 -43.85
CA VAL A 698 3.10 3.97 -45.01
C VAL A 698 1.74 3.55 -45.59
N THR A 699 0.97 4.50 -46.12
CA THR A 699 -0.36 4.23 -46.69
C THR A 699 -0.24 3.57 -48.08
N ALA A 700 0.73 3.99 -48.88
CA ALA A 700 1.08 3.40 -50.16
C ALA A 700 2.58 3.58 -50.44
N GLY A 701 3.12 2.72 -51.31
CA GLY A 701 4.55 2.65 -51.59
C GLY A 701 5.29 1.75 -50.60
N GLU A 702 6.62 1.77 -50.67
CA GLU A 702 7.48 0.97 -49.79
C GLU A 702 8.77 1.72 -49.42
N ILE A 703 9.31 1.39 -48.25
CA ILE A 703 10.60 1.87 -47.76
C ILE A 703 11.52 0.66 -47.63
N LEU A 704 12.67 0.72 -48.29
CA LEU A 704 13.63 -0.37 -48.38
C LEU A 704 14.95 0.05 -47.73
N ILE A 705 15.54 -0.84 -46.94
CA ILE A 705 16.92 -0.72 -46.46
C ILE A 705 17.73 -1.89 -47.02
N ASP A 706 18.77 -1.60 -47.79
CA ASP A 706 19.56 -2.60 -48.53
C ASP A 706 18.68 -3.59 -49.33
N GLY A 707 17.57 -3.08 -49.89
CA GLY A 707 16.61 -3.86 -50.68
C GLY A 707 15.58 -4.65 -49.87
N GLN A 708 15.63 -4.62 -48.53
CA GLN A 708 14.64 -5.26 -47.65
C GLN A 708 13.56 -4.26 -47.23
N ASN A 709 12.29 -4.63 -47.36
CA ASN A 709 11.18 -3.78 -46.94
C ASN A 709 11.07 -3.73 -45.42
N ILE A 710 11.10 -2.53 -44.84
CA ILE A 710 11.09 -2.32 -43.39
C ILE A 710 9.79 -2.80 -42.70
N ALA A 711 8.70 -2.94 -43.46
CA ALA A 711 7.42 -3.43 -42.94
C ALA A 711 7.47 -4.93 -42.57
N HIS A 712 8.34 -5.71 -43.23
CA HIS A 712 8.42 -7.16 -43.07
C HIS A 712 9.59 -7.64 -42.20
N VAL A 713 10.35 -6.72 -41.60
CA VAL A 713 11.45 -7.06 -40.67
C VAL A 713 11.08 -6.76 -39.23
N THR A 714 11.79 -7.35 -38.27
CA THR A 714 11.56 -7.08 -36.85
C THR A 714 11.89 -5.62 -36.51
N GLN A 715 11.00 -4.95 -35.76
CA GLN A 715 11.20 -3.56 -35.33
C GLN A 715 12.48 -3.38 -34.52
N ASN A 716 12.84 -4.37 -33.69
CA ASN A 716 14.04 -4.31 -32.87
C ASN A 716 15.32 -4.26 -33.73
N SER A 717 15.43 -5.12 -34.75
CA SER A 717 16.59 -5.12 -35.64
C SER A 717 16.70 -3.82 -36.46
N LEU A 718 15.58 -3.30 -36.95
CA LEU A 718 15.50 -2.03 -37.66
C LEU A 718 15.96 -0.86 -36.78
N ARG A 719 15.39 -0.71 -35.57
CA ARG A 719 15.70 0.41 -34.68
C ARG A 719 17.11 0.32 -34.08
N ARG A 720 17.66 -0.88 -33.94
CA ARG A 720 19.06 -1.07 -33.52
C ARG A 720 20.04 -0.51 -34.55
N ALA A 721 19.71 -0.64 -35.84
CA ALA A 721 20.55 -0.19 -36.93
C ALA A 721 20.60 1.33 -37.15
N ILE A 722 19.54 2.03 -36.74
CA ILE A 722 19.34 3.46 -37.00
C ILE A 722 19.68 4.27 -35.74
N GLY A 723 20.58 5.24 -35.88
CA GLY A 723 20.83 6.27 -34.88
C GLY A 723 20.05 7.53 -35.20
N VAL A 724 19.55 8.21 -34.16
CA VAL A 724 18.82 9.47 -34.32
C VAL A 724 19.38 10.48 -33.32
N VAL A 725 19.70 11.67 -33.80
CA VAL A 725 19.92 12.87 -32.98
C VAL A 725 18.69 13.76 -33.18
N PRO A 726 17.74 13.75 -32.22
CA PRO A 726 16.50 14.51 -32.35
C PRO A 726 16.73 16.00 -32.08
N GLN A 727 15.80 16.84 -32.55
CA GLN A 727 15.78 18.28 -32.29
C GLN A 727 15.75 18.55 -30.78
N ASP A 728 14.73 18.02 -30.10
CA ASP A 728 14.57 18.13 -28.65
C ASP A 728 15.14 16.89 -27.96
N THR A 729 16.32 17.04 -27.36
CA THR A 729 16.94 15.97 -26.59
C THR A 729 16.37 15.93 -25.18
N VAL A 730 15.65 14.86 -24.85
CA VAL A 730 15.16 14.58 -23.49
C VAL A 730 16.20 13.75 -22.72
N LEU A 731 16.40 14.14 -21.46
CA LEU A 731 17.20 13.40 -20.50
C LEU A 731 16.28 12.73 -19.50
N PHE A 732 16.60 11.49 -19.15
CA PHE A 732 15.95 10.83 -18.02
C PHE A 732 16.39 11.50 -16.71
N ASN A 733 15.48 11.52 -15.73
CA ASN A 733 15.73 11.99 -14.38
C ASN A 733 16.65 11.00 -13.62
N ASP A 734 17.90 10.92 -14.05
CA ASP A 734 18.92 9.98 -13.57
C ASP A 734 20.32 10.60 -13.82
N THR A 735 21.37 9.85 -13.54
CA THR A 735 22.76 10.26 -13.75
C THR A 735 23.09 10.52 -15.23
N ILE A 736 24.10 11.37 -15.48
CA ILE A 736 24.66 11.54 -16.83
C ILE A 736 25.15 10.20 -17.39
N ARG A 737 25.79 9.38 -16.53
CA ARG A 737 26.21 8.02 -16.88
C ARG A 737 25.07 7.18 -17.44
N TYR A 738 23.95 7.10 -16.72
CA TYR A 738 22.77 6.35 -17.14
C TYR A 738 22.24 6.86 -18.49
N ASN A 739 22.18 8.19 -18.65
CA ASN A 739 21.72 8.81 -19.88
C ASN A 739 22.62 8.46 -21.09
N ILE A 740 23.94 8.34 -20.94
CA ILE A 740 24.83 7.92 -22.03
C ILE A 740 24.72 6.42 -22.28
N HIS A 741 24.70 5.59 -21.23
CA HIS A 741 24.50 4.13 -21.30
C HIS A 741 23.22 3.74 -22.03
N TYR A 742 22.21 4.61 -22.04
CA TYR A 742 20.96 4.39 -22.78
C TYR A 742 21.17 4.13 -24.29
N GLY A 743 22.31 4.54 -24.87
CA GLY A 743 22.68 4.18 -26.25
C GLY A 743 22.93 2.68 -26.45
N ARG A 744 23.52 2.01 -25.44
CA ARG A 744 23.77 0.56 -25.40
C ARG A 744 23.99 0.13 -23.95
N LEU A 745 23.00 -0.56 -23.37
CA LEU A 745 22.97 -0.91 -21.95
C LEU A 745 24.07 -1.90 -21.52
N ASP A 746 24.61 -2.69 -22.45
CA ASP A 746 25.68 -3.66 -22.19
C ASP A 746 27.09 -3.04 -22.27
N ALA A 747 27.20 -1.72 -22.46
CA ALA A 747 28.48 -1.06 -22.62
C ALA A 747 29.28 -1.01 -21.31
N THR A 748 30.61 -0.99 -21.42
CA THR A 748 31.49 -0.80 -20.27
C THR A 748 31.67 0.68 -19.92
N GLU A 749 32.07 0.99 -18.69
CA GLU A 749 32.34 2.38 -18.27
C GLU A 749 33.39 3.08 -19.14
N ASP A 750 34.39 2.34 -19.62
CA ASP A 750 35.42 2.88 -20.52
C ASP A 750 34.88 3.21 -21.91
N GLU A 751 33.89 2.45 -22.40
CA GLU A 751 33.17 2.77 -23.64
C GLU A 751 32.34 4.04 -23.48
N VAL A 752 31.64 4.21 -22.35
CA VAL A 752 30.89 5.42 -22.03
C VAL A 752 31.80 6.64 -21.97
N ARG A 753 32.96 6.53 -21.32
CA ARG A 753 33.94 7.62 -21.26
C ARG A 753 34.47 7.97 -22.65
N ARG A 754 34.82 6.97 -23.47
CA ARG A 754 35.26 7.19 -24.86
C ARG A 754 34.17 7.85 -25.71
N ALA A 755 32.92 7.45 -25.56
CA ALA A 755 31.79 8.08 -26.26
C ALA A 755 31.60 9.55 -25.83
N ALA A 756 31.77 9.85 -24.55
CA ALA A 756 31.70 11.22 -24.03
C ALA A 756 32.86 12.11 -24.51
N VAL A 757 34.07 11.55 -24.66
CA VAL A 757 35.21 12.28 -25.24
C VAL A 757 34.97 12.57 -26.72
N LYS A 758 34.51 11.58 -27.49
CA LYS A 758 34.17 11.78 -28.91
C LYS A 758 33.04 12.80 -29.15
N ALA A 759 32.11 12.89 -28.21
CA ALA A 759 31.03 13.88 -28.23
C ALA A 759 31.42 15.23 -27.59
N ASP A 760 32.70 15.41 -27.22
CA ASP A 760 33.24 16.64 -26.65
C ASP A 760 32.47 17.12 -25.39
N ILE A 761 32.06 16.20 -24.51
CA ILE A 761 31.36 16.51 -23.25
C ILE A 761 32.09 16.00 -22.00
N HIS A 762 33.14 15.19 -22.16
CA HIS A 762 33.89 14.61 -21.05
C HIS A 762 34.47 15.66 -20.08
N ASP A 763 35.08 16.72 -20.61
CA ASP A 763 35.73 17.73 -19.78
C ASP A 763 34.70 18.49 -18.95
N ARG A 764 33.58 18.85 -19.58
CA ARG A 764 32.45 19.50 -18.89
C ARG A 764 31.83 18.62 -17.81
N ILE A 765 31.70 17.32 -18.06
CA ILE A 765 31.23 16.37 -17.04
C ILE A 765 32.22 16.32 -15.87
N SER A 766 33.52 16.35 -16.16
CA SER A 766 34.58 16.27 -15.14
C SER A 766 34.64 17.50 -14.22
N GLU A 767 34.10 18.64 -14.66
CA GLU A 767 33.94 19.84 -13.83
C GLU A 767 32.82 19.72 -12.79
N PHE A 768 31.84 18.83 -13.00
CA PHE A 768 30.74 18.66 -12.05
C PHE A 768 31.22 17.95 -10.78
N PRO A 769 30.71 18.33 -9.58
CA PRO A 769 31.17 17.76 -8.31
C PRO A 769 31.07 16.23 -8.20
N GLN A 770 30.08 15.61 -8.87
CA GLN A 770 29.86 14.16 -8.91
C GLN A 770 30.24 13.54 -10.27
N ALA A 771 30.85 14.32 -11.16
CA ALA A 771 31.18 13.92 -12.53
C ALA A 771 30.03 13.14 -13.22
N TYR A 772 30.30 11.92 -13.66
CA TYR A 772 29.33 11.04 -14.34
C TYR A 772 28.11 10.64 -13.47
N ASP A 773 28.24 10.67 -12.15
CA ASP A 773 27.17 10.38 -11.19
C ASP A 773 26.24 11.58 -10.93
N THR A 774 26.49 12.71 -11.59
CA THR A 774 25.65 13.91 -11.44
C THR A 774 24.25 13.62 -12.00
N ILE A 775 23.24 13.84 -11.16
CA ILE A 775 21.82 13.65 -11.52
C ILE A 775 21.38 14.81 -12.41
N VAL A 776 20.81 14.49 -13.58
CA VAL A 776 20.28 15.44 -14.56
C VAL A 776 18.79 15.19 -14.80
N GLY A 777 18.12 16.11 -15.48
CA GLY A 777 16.69 16.02 -15.81
C GLY A 777 15.91 17.23 -15.27
N GLU A 778 14.60 17.06 -15.08
CA GLU A 778 13.70 18.11 -14.56
C GLU A 778 13.98 18.48 -13.11
N ARG A 779 14.31 17.48 -12.27
CA ARG A 779 14.62 17.62 -10.84
C ARG A 779 16.12 17.66 -10.52
N GLY A 780 16.98 17.48 -11.53
CA GLY A 780 18.44 17.44 -11.40
C GLY A 780 19.14 18.71 -11.91
N LEU A 781 20.46 18.63 -12.11
CA LEU A 781 21.22 19.68 -12.77
C LEU A 781 20.66 19.91 -14.19
N LYS A 782 20.31 21.15 -14.51
CA LYS A 782 19.83 21.52 -15.84
C LYS A 782 21.03 21.75 -16.76
N LEU A 783 21.24 20.83 -17.70
CA LEU A 783 22.19 20.99 -18.80
C LEU A 783 21.68 22.03 -19.81
N SER A 784 22.60 22.77 -20.43
CA SER A 784 22.32 23.68 -21.54
C SER A 784 21.83 22.92 -22.78
N GLY A 785 21.22 23.63 -23.75
CA GLY A 785 20.75 23.00 -25.00
C GLY A 785 21.86 22.24 -25.74
N GLY A 786 23.06 22.84 -25.85
CA GLY A 786 24.23 22.22 -26.46
C GLY A 786 24.77 21.02 -25.67
N GLU A 787 24.81 21.11 -24.34
CA GLU A 787 25.22 20.00 -23.49
C GLU A 787 24.25 18.81 -23.63
N LYS A 788 22.93 19.06 -23.66
CA LYS A 788 21.92 18.01 -23.90
C LYS A 788 22.13 17.32 -25.24
N GLN A 789 22.37 18.08 -26.31
CA GLN A 789 22.62 17.51 -27.63
C GLN A 789 23.92 16.70 -27.68
N ARG A 790 24.99 17.14 -27.01
CA ARG A 790 26.23 16.34 -26.89
C ARG A 790 25.99 15.02 -26.16
N VAL A 791 25.13 14.98 -25.14
CA VAL A 791 24.70 13.70 -24.53
C VAL A 791 23.97 12.82 -25.56
N ALA A 792 23.10 13.37 -26.41
CA ALA A 792 22.47 12.60 -27.50
C ALA A 792 23.48 12.10 -28.55
N ILE A 793 24.51 12.88 -28.88
CA ILE A 793 25.60 12.46 -29.77
C ILE A 793 26.40 11.34 -29.12
N ALA A 794 26.73 11.45 -27.82
CA ALA A 794 27.40 10.39 -27.07
C ALA A 794 26.60 9.08 -27.06
N ARG A 795 25.26 9.14 -26.91
CA ARG A 795 24.37 7.97 -27.03
C ARG A 795 24.52 7.29 -28.39
N ASN A 796 24.62 8.07 -29.47
CA ASN A 796 24.77 7.52 -30.82
C ASN A 796 26.19 6.99 -31.09
N PHE A 797 27.24 7.58 -30.52
CA PHE A 797 28.58 7.00 -30.57
C PHE A 797 28.65 5.64 -29.86
N LEU A 798 27.95 5.50 -28.73
CA LEU A 798 27.88 4.24 -27.99
C LEU A 798 27.05 3.18 -28.73
N LYS A 799 25.97 3.61 -29.40
CA LYS A 799 25.10 2.74 -30.19
C LYS A 799 25.77 2.22 -31.47
N ASP A 800 26.69 3.01 -32.06
CA ASP A 800 27.40 2.73 -33.31
C ASP A 800 26.50 2.26 -34.48
N PRO A 801 25.52 3.09 -34.89
CA PRO A 801 24.57 2.75 -35.93
C PRO A 801 25.20 2.81 -37.34
N ARG A 802 24.68 2.01 -38.30
CA ARG A 802 25.10 2.08 -39.72
C ARG A 802 24.41 3.21 -40.48
N ILE A 803 23.20 3.56 -40.04
CA ILE A 803 22.38 4.63 -40.58
C ILE A 803 22.23 5.71 -39.50
N LEU A 804 22.59 6.95 -39.83
CA LEU A 804 22.49 8.08 -38.92
C LEU A 804 21.45 9.08 -39.44
N MET A 805 20.60 9.55 -38.52
CA MET A 805 19.60 10.57 -38.81
C MET A 805 19.82 11.77 -37.91
N LEU A 806 19.93 12.95 -38.51
CA LEU A 806 20.08 14.22 -37.80
C LEU A 806 18.82 15.05 -38.04
N ASP A 807 17.99 15.25 -37.02
CA ASP A 807 16.74 16.00 -37.12
C ASP A 807 16.90 17.37 -36.46
N GLU A 808 17.18 18.40 -37.26
CA GLU A 808 17.41 19.79 -36.81
C GLU A 808 18.39 19.91 -35.63
N ALA A 809 19.44 19.08 -35.63
CA ALA A 809 20.36 18.91 -34.50
C ALA A 809 21.13 20.17 -34.07
N THR A 810 21.09 21.29 -34.80
CA THR A 810 21.75 22.55 -34.41
C THR A 810 20.81 23.75 -34.28
N SER A 811 19.49 23.57 -34.49
CA SER A 811 18.56 24.69 -34.62
C SER A 811 18.40 25.52 -33.33
N ALA A 812 18.51 24.88 -32.17
CA ALA A 812 18.35 25.47 -30.84
C ALA A 812 19.64 26.04 -30.21
N LEU A 813 20.74 26.11 -30.97
CA LEU A 813 22.06 26.51 -30.45
C LEU A 813 22.51 27.90 -30.89
N ASP A 814 23.35 28.51 -30.06
CA ASP A 814 24.18 29.66 -30.41
C ASP A 814 25.29 29.28 -31.42
N THR A 815 25.78 30.26 -32.18
CA THR A 815 26.71 30.05 -33.30
C THR A 815 28.04 29.42 -32.90
N ALA A 816 28.56 29.71 -31.70
CA ALA A 816 29.83 29.14 -31.23
C ALA A 816 29.66 27.67 -30.84
N THR A 817 28.60 27.34 -30.10
CA THR A 817 28.26 25.96 -29.73
C THR A 817 27.90 25.12 -30.96
N GLU A 818 27.24 25.71 -31.95
CA GLU A 818 26.89 25.07 -33.22
C GLU A 818 28.14 24.57 -33.97
N ARG A 819 29.16 25.41 -34.15
CA ARG A 819 30.41 25.01 -34.86
C ARG A 819 31.09 23.82 -34.20
N ASN A 820 31.16 23.82 -32.87
CA ASN A 820 31.79 22.73 -32.11
C ASN A 820 30.98 21.42 -32.22
N ILE A 821 29.65 21.51 -32.15
CA ILE A 821 28.77 20.34 -32.31
C ILE A 821 28.81 19.82 -33.75
N GLN A 822 28.91 20.69 -34.75
CA GLN A 822 29.01 20.31 -36.16
C GLN A 822 30.27 19.46 -36.44
N ALA A 823 31.40 19.76 -35.79
CA ALA A 823 32.61 18.93 -35.88
C ALA A 823 32.36 17.50 -35.37
N SER A 824 31.68 17.36 -34.22
CA SER A 824 31.31 16.06 -33.66
C SER A 824 30.29 15.32 -34.53
N LEU A 825 29.34 16.05 -35.14
CA LEU A 825 28.35 15.52 -36.08
C LEU A 825 28.98 15.01 -37.39
N ASN A 826 30.00 15.69 -37.89
CA ASN A 826 30.76 15.25 -39.06
C ASN A 826 31.59 13.99 -38.75
N ASP A 827 32.21 13.92 -37.57
CA ASP A 827 32.97 12.73 -37.15
C ASP A 827 32.07 11.49 -37.02
N ILE A 828 30.90 11.64 -36.39
CA ILE A 828 29.94 10.54 -36.27
C ILE A 828 29.29 10.15 -37.60
N ALA A 829 29.23 11.05 -38.59
CA ALA A 829 28.70 10.79 -39.93
C ALA A 829 29.69 10.08 -40.87
N CYS A 830 31.00 10.14 -40.58
CA CYS A 830 32.02 9.51 -41.40
C CYS A 830 31.78 7.99 -41.55
N ASN A 831 31.84 7.50 -42.79
CA ASN A 831 31.59 6.09 -43.16
C ASN A 831 30.19 5.55 -42.79
N ARG A 832 29.19 6.43 -42.64
CA ARG A 832 27.80 6.06 -42.35
C ARG A 832 26.84 6.71 -43.33
N SER A 833 25.75 6.02 -43.63
CA SER A 833 24.67 6.61 -44.42
C SER A 833 23.95 7.63 -43.57
N THR A 834 24.01 8.90 -43.95
CA THR A 834 23.52 9.99 -43.12
C THR A 834 22.37 10.72 -43.81
N LEU A 835 21.22 10.78 -43.14
CA LEU A 835 20.08 11.59 -43.56
C LEU A 835 19.97 12.81 -42.63
N VAL A 836 20.21 13.99 -43.18
CA VAL A 836 20.20 15.25 -42.43
C VAL A 836 18.94 16.04 -42.76
N VAL A 837 18.04 16.20 -41.79
CA VAL A 837 16.94 17.15 -41.87
C VAL A 837 17.41 18.47 -41.29
N ALA A 838 17.53 19.49 -42.12
CA ALA A 838 18.05 20.78 -41.69
C ALA A 838 17.04 21.91 -41.91
N HIS A 839 16.96 22.78 -40.90
CA HIS A 839 16.39 24.12 -41.04
C HIS A 839 17.47 25.15 -41.40
N ARG A 840 18.67 25.05 -40.82
CA ARG A 840 19.82 25.93 -41.13
C ARG A 840 20.60 25.40 -42.32
N LEU A 841 20.62 26.16 -43.42
CA LEU A 841 21.27 25.72 -44.66
C LEU A 841 22.79 25.59 -44.55
N SER A 842 23.42 26.25 -43.56
CA SER A 842 24.85 26.12 -43.26
C SER A 842 25.29 24.70 -42.92
N THR A 843 24.39 23.90 -42.35
CA THR A 843 24.70 22.52 -41.91
C THR A 843 24.76 21.51 -43.05
N ILE A 844 24.20 21.84 -44.21
CA ILE A 844 24.01 20.92 -45.34
C ILE A 844 24.80 21.30 -46.58
N ILE A 845 25.63 22.35 -46.51
CA ILE A 845 26.46 22.81 -47.63
C ILE A 845 27.35 21.67 -48.15
N HIS A 846 27.83 20.81 -47.24
CA HIS A 846 28.71 19.68 -47.53
C HIS A 846 27.97 18.36 -47.81
N ALA A 847 26.64 18.37 -47.92
CA ALA A 847 25.88 17.18 -48.28
C ALA A 847 26.19 16.76 -49.72
N ASP A 848 26.27 15.44 -49.96
CA ASP A 848 26.49 14.89 -51.30
C ASP A 848 25.29 15.15 -52.23
N GLU A 849 24.09 15.19 -51.66
CA GLU A 849 22.85 15.50 -52.37
C GLU A 849 21.88 16.23 -51.43
N ILE A 850 21.19 17.26 -51.94
CA ILE A 850 20.18 18.03 -51.22
C ILE A 850 18.83 17.82 -51.90
N LEU A 851 17.83 17.43 -51.11
CA LEU A 851 16.45 17.23 -51.53
C LEU A 851 15.58 18.37 -50.99
N MET A 852 15.06 19.20 -51.88
CA MET A 852 14.13 20.28 -51.51
C MET A 852 12.70 19.75 -51.55
N MET A 853 12.03 19.81 -50.39
CA MET A 853 10.62 19.47 -50.21
C MET A 853 9.70 20.67 -50.13
N HIS A 854 8.60 20.61 -50.88
CA HIS A 854 7.50 21.57 -50.80
C HIS A 854 6.17 20.83 -50.81
N GLN A 855 5.29 21.14 -49.84
CA GLN A 855 3.94 20.57 -49.72
C GLN A 855 3.84 19.03 -49.81
N GLY A 856 4.85 18.31 -49.31
CA GLY A 856 4.87 16.85 -49.28
C GLY A 856 5.45 16.17 -50.51
N GLU A 857 6.03 16.93 -51.44
CA GLU A 857 6.66 16.45 -52.67
C GLU A 857 8.11 16.95 -52.75
N ILE A 858 8.97 16.23 -53.48
CA ILE A 858 10.36 16.67 -53.73
C ILE A 858 10.38 17.43 -55.06
N ILE A 859 10.69 18.73 -55.00
CA ILE A 859 10.65 19.63 -56.15
C ILE A 859 12.01 19.86 -56.80
N GLU A 860 13.10 19.85 -56.03
CA GLU A 860 14.46 20.07 -56.51
C GLU A 860 15.41 19.06 -55.89
N ARG A 861 16.42 18.65 -56.67
CA ARG A 861 17.49 17.72 -56.24
C ARG A 861 18.80 18.13 -56.88
N GLY A 862 19.88 18.06 -56.11
CA GLY A 862 21.22 18.32 -56.62
C GLY A 862 22.17 18.71 -55.49
N THR A 863 23.38 19.09 -55.86
CA THR A 863 24.36 19.65 -54.92
C THR A 863 24.04 21.11 -54.60
N HIS A 864 24.63 21.63 -53.52
CA HIS A 864 24.49 23.04 -53.15
C HIS A 864 24.79 24.00 -54.32
N ALA A 865 25.86 23.74 -55.07
CA ALA A 865 26.27 24.57 -56.20
C ALA A 865 25.25 24.49 -57.35
N GLU A 866 24.75 23.30 -57.67
CA GLU A 866 23.76 23.10 -58.75
C GLU A 866 22.43 23.79 -58.42
N LEU A 867 21.91 23.62 -57.20
CA LEU A 867 20.63 24.20 -56.79
C LEU A 867 20.63 25.73 -56.76
N LEU A 868 21.79 26.37 -56.54
CA LEU A 868 21.92 27.83 -56.61
C LEU A 868 21.89 28.38 -58.03
N THR A 869 22.26 27.58 -59.03
CA THR A 869 22.27 28.00 -60.45
C THR A 869 20.88 27.96 -61.10
N ILE A 870 19.91 27.27 -60.48
CA ILE A 870 18.55 27.15 -61.00
C ILE A 870 17.85 28.53 -60.94
N PRO A 871 17.45 29.12 -62.08
CA PRO A 871 16.73 30.40 -62.09
C PRO A 871 15.35 30.23 -61.45
N ASN A 872 15.01 31.12 -60.51
CA ASN A 872 13.81 31.03 -59.66
C ASN A 872 13.68 29.73 -58.84
N GLY A 873 14.80 29.06 -58.53
CA GLY A 873 14.81 27.89 -57.67
C GLY A 873 14.35 28.18 -56.23
N CYS A 874 13.57 27.27 -55.66
CA CYS A 874 13.03 27.37 -54.31
C CYS A 874 14.14 27.27 -53.25
N TYR A 875 15.16 26.42 -53.48
CA TYR A 875 16.34 26.36 -52.63
C TYR A 875 17.12 27.69 -52.63
N ALA A 876 17.36 28.27 -53.81
CA ALA A 876 18.08 29.55 -53.93
C ALA A 876 17.33 30.71 -53.25
N ALA A 877 16.00 30.73 -53.35
CA ALA A 877 15.17 31.70 -52.63
C ALA A 877 15.27 31.54 -51.10
N LEU A 878 15.20 30.31 -50.60
CA LEU A 878 15.36 30.02 -49.17
C LEU A 878 16.75 30.41 -48.66
N TRP A 879 17.79 30.18 -49.46
CA TRP A 879 19.16 30.56 -49.15
C TRP A 879 19.35 32.07 -49.01
N ARG A 880 18.82 32.86 -49.96
CA ARG A 880 18.87 34.33 -49.88
C ARG A 880 18.15 34.84 -48.63
N ALA A 881 16.95 34.33 -48.37
CA ALA A 881 16.16 34.73 -47.20
C ALA A 881 16.90 34.45 -45.87
N GLN A 882 17.58 33.30 -45.73
CA GLN A 882 18.37 33.01 -44.53
C GLN A 882 19.67 33.83 -44.44
N SER A 883 20.32 34.10 -45.57
CA SER A 883 21.54 34.90 -45.61
C SER A 883 21.27 36.36 -45.25
N GLU A 884 20.18 36.93 -45.74
CA GLU A 884 19.72 38.29 -45.41
C GLU A 884 19.37 38.39 -43.91
N ALA A 885 18.65 37.42 -43.36
CA ALA A 885 18.34 37.36 -41.94
C ALA A 885 19.62 37.33 -41.06
N GLN A 886 20.62 36.51 -41.42
CA GLN A 886 21.90 36.47 -40.71
C GLN A 886 22.72 37.77 -40.83
N SER A 887 22.68 38.45 -41.99
CA SER A 887 23.38 39.72 -42.15
C SER A 887 22.75 40.86 -41.32
N THR A 888 21.43 40.81 -41.11
CA THR A 888 20.70 41.85 -40.36
C THR A 888 20.95 41.75 -38.84
N GLU A 889 21.21 40.56 -38.30
CA GLU A 889 21.60 40.37 -36.89
C GLU A 889 23.01 40.90 -36.58
N ILE A 890 23.92 40.90 -37.57
CA ILE A 890 25.32 41.33 -37.39
C ILE A 890 25.47 42.86 -37.44
N ASP A 891 24.56 43.56 -38.14
CA ASP A 891 24.62 45.01 -38.35
C ASP A 891 23.77 45.84 -37.36
N SER A 892 23.23 45.24 -36.30
CA SER A 892 22.61 46.00 -35.21
C SER A 892 23.68 46.45 -34.19
N PRO A 893 24.01 47.75 -34.05
CA PRO A 893 24.84 48.21 -32.95
C PRO A 893 24.04 48.04 -31.67
N SER A 894 24.65 47.44 -30.65
CA SER A 894 24.14 47.41 -29.29
C SER A 894 24.07 48.84 -28.72
N GLU A 895 23.04 49.61 -29.06
CA GLU A 895 22.66 50.77 -28.28
C GLU A 895 22.02 50.28 -26.97
N LEU A 896 22.86 50.19 -25.94
CA LEU A 896 22.39 50.24 -24.56
C LEU A 896 21.59 51.55 -24.40
N PRO A 897 20.32 51.50 -23.95
CA PRO A 897 19.61 52.73 -23.62
C PRO A 897 20.34 53.38 -22.44
N ASN A 898 20.90 54.56 -22.71
CA ASN A 898 21.55 55.41 -21.73
C ASN A 898 20.50 55.85 -20.71
N PHE A 899 20.54 55.28 -19.50
CA PHE A 899 19.72 55.72 -18.37
C PHE A 899 20.34 56.98 -17.77
N ASP A 900 20.07 58.14 -18.38
CA ASP A 900 20.34 59.43 -17.76
C ASP A 900 19.07 60.29 -17.69
N ALA A 901 18.62 60.46 -16.45
CA ALA A 901 17.86 61.56 -15.87
C ALA A 901 16.77 62.26 -16.73
N ALA A 902 15.51 61.89 -16.48
CA ALA A 902 14.36 62.75 -16.76
C ALA A 902 13.38 62.78 -15.57
N THR A 903 13.49 63.88 -14.82
CA THR A 903 12.41 64.68 -14.22
C THR A 903 11.26 64.00 -13.47
N ASP A 904 11.24 64.27 -12.16
CA ASP A 904 10.07 64.29 -11.29
C ASP A 904 8.85 64.97 -11.94
N GLU A 905 7.77 64.22 -12.14
CA GLU A 905 6.41 64.77 -12.05
C GLU A 905 5.43 63.68 -11.57
N PRO A 906 4.66 63.91 -10.49
CA PRO A 906 3.77 62.89 -9.93
C PRO A 906 2.40 62.96 -10.59
N MET A 907 2.00 61.92 -11.32
CA MET A 907 0.63 61.79 -11.82
C MET A 907 -0.23 61.03 -10.82
N ARG A 908 -1.28 61.72 -10.39
CA ARG A 908 -2.27 61.35 -9.37
C ARG A 908 -3.21 60.22 -9.83
N VAL A 909 -3.43 59.29 -8.88
CA VAL A 909 -4.57 58.38 -8.61
C VAL A 909 -5.02 57.45 -9.72
#